data_AF-A0A425CNG5-F1
#
_entry.id   AF-A0A425CNG5-F1
#
_cell.length_a   1.000
_cell.length_b   1.000
_cell.length_c   1.000
_cell.angle_alpha   90.00
_cell.angle_beta   90.00
_cell.angle_gamma   90.00
#
_symmetry.space_group_name_H-M   'P 1'
#
loop_
_entity.id
_entity.type
_entity.pdbx_description
1 polymer ?
#
loop_
_entity_poly.entity_id
_entity_poly.type
_entity_poly.pdbx_seq_one_letter_code
_entity_poly.pdbx_strand_id
1 'polypeptide(L)'
;MDVCTPRRSTRLALALLYVLTILPTLSTAWSFNFFFDDASDETNLRKDSKYRENEYVDLSDGTDIDVTQPLLKPMDWFLTEKEITASRGGIPRNGLETYTSGNKVTVYTVTNEFYSAISKELHATKEGDRVLHAAWDTCLIPLEADIDPTGKTTRFDVVFKGIVERGGSVNILSWTNHLFPAQNIKARDAINEISPSLVNGAKAIYIFDDRVPLLTSSHHQKGTIIAKNKSTGKDEHPIAYVGGIDLTNDRWDTIYHNNSVLREAAHIFFRSKGWIDAHLRIHGPAAKGIAANFLQRWNSDYKPSTGIDDSLFRFTNPDYEKLPPIDYASSNTSSKLGNQNVQIVRTFSCIYKHYKEFAPRGEQSLLKARIKALKNAKNFIYIEDQYFTYVPELFDALMEVLPRLQRLVVVLQPSIALLKPAGYEKYVYDMINPMKKMFPNKVQIYTPKTELNLYVHTKLVIIDDVYVSLGSANWNRRSMTSDSELNTNVVDDETVESPDGITVLKLARDMRIRKFMEMTGLSYDKLNKMKFIDAADQFRLAAIDESSIIMNFVVKDTWYFHTPIDTIRGQVDPQEFSICHISIDMLCPRSVTTFSNVLPCAVILFVAFVSSTTARQGVDKGDPSDGSDVAIDQPLTEATDWFLTEQEITDSRGGAPRDGLSVYTEGNAITSFTVPNEFFNSVYDDLSVVGDGQRVLITAYESALIPFKPDVDVSGATTGYQNVFAGIVERGGQVNILSWANLLERSSVEVRNVINSLPPSPVNDARALFIFDDRLSTISSSHHQKTIVIAATSSSGHDDHPVAYVGGIDLTNDRWDNIYHNSSTLRDAGGITKDFKGWIDGHIRIHGPAAKDVANNHLSRWNSDYMPTRGLEDDMLSFNNPPYYKLDPLDYASSTNKSTLGKQSVQIVRTFSCKYEHYTEFAPHGETSLLQARIKAIQNARNYIYIEDQYFILVPELLDALLMVMPRLQHVIVVAQAPVGDAAYSGYEKYLHDMVSPLKKKYPNKFKVYTTKRKLNLYIHSKIVIIDDVYLSIGSANWNRRSMTSDSELNANVVDQDTIKSPDGITVNKLARDFRIRKFHEMTGVSYDKLDAMTFLDAAAQFDVAAADDMSLLQILSAKTYLYHIVFLDSIRQQVDPQDTCNT
;
A
#
# COMPACT_ATOMS: atom_id res chain seq x y z
N MET A 1 -0.66 -44.95 -39.04
CA MET A 1 0.69 -44.77 -39.61
C MET A 1 0.94 -43.29 -39.79
N ASP A 2 2.21 -42.94 -39.67
CA ASP A 2 2.81 -41.62 -39.45
C ASP A 2 2.46 -40.55 -40.52
N VAL A 3 2.15 -39.30 -40.14
CA VAL A 3 3.02 -38.13 -39.86
C VAL A 3 3.24 -37.24 -41.10
N CYS A 4 2.84 -35.96 -41.00
CA CYS A 4 3.69 -34.79 -41.29
C CYS A 4 2.94 -33.46 -41.09
N THR A 5 3.48 -32.59 -40.23
CA THR A 5 3.12 -31.16 -40.14
C THR A 5 3.69 -30.35 -41.31
N PRO A 6 3.09 -29.20 -41.65
CA PRO A 6 3.91 -27.99 -41.54
C PRO A 6 3.21 -26.73 -40.98
N ARG A 7 4.07 -25.85 -40.45
CA ARG A 7 3.84 -24.55 -39.79
C ARG A 7 2.93 -23.57 -40.55
N ARG A 8 2.18 -22.76 -39.78
CA ARG A 8 1.99 -21.32 -40.03
C ARG A 8 2.10 -20.52 -38.73
N SER A 9 2.96 -19.50 -38.73
CA SER A 9 3.07 -18.45 -37.71
C SER A 9 2.01 -17.33 -37.97
N THR A 10 1.83 -16.25 -37.18
CA THR A 10 2.69 -15.50 -36.22
C THR A 10 1.78 -14.68 -35.25
N ARG A 11 2.17 -13.54 -34.62
CA ARG A 11 1.18 -12.46 -34.28
C ARG A 11 0.11 -12.76 -33.20
N LEU A 12 0.46 -12.72 -31.92
CA LEU A 12 -0.24 -11.78 -31.04
C LEU A 12 0.80 -10.77 -30.53
N ALA A 13 0.63 -9.51 -30.91
CA ALA A 13 1.29 -8.37 -30.29
C ALA A 13 0.15 -7.43 -29.88
N LEU A 14 0.29 -6.73 -28.73
CA LEU A 14 -0.72 -5.99 -27.94
C LEU A 14 -1.19 -6.69 -26.65
N ALA A 15 -0.26 -6.88 -25.71
CA ALA A 15 -0.55 -7.12 -24.28
C ALA A 15 0.64 -6.65 -23.38
N LEU A 16 1.39 -5.64 -23.82
CA LEU A 16 2.82 -5.46 -23.48
C LEU A 16 3.16 -4.05 -22.95
N LEU A 17 2.22 -3.36 -22.27
CA LEU A 17 2.32 -1.90 -22.12
C LEU A 17 1.74 -1.33 -20.81
N TYR A 18 1.86 -2.06 -19.70
CA TYR A 18 1.35 -1.63 -18.39
C TYR A 18 2.35 -1.95 -17.26
N VAL A 19 2.41 -1.04 -16.28
CA VAL A 19 3.28 -1.01 -15.08
C VAL A 19 4.74 -0.53 -15.28
N LEU A 20 4.84 0.78 -15.54
CA LEU A 20 5.90 1.73 -15.16
C LEU A 20 5.16 2.84 -14.38
N THR A 21 5.55 3.42 -13.24
CA THR A 21 6.81 3.42 -12.45
C THR A 21 6.44 3.83 -10.99
N ILE A 22 7.39 3.89 -10.07
CA ILE A 22 7.22 3.76 -8.60
C ILE A 22 8.19 4.78 -7.92
N LEU A 23 8.10 5.29 -6.67
CA LEU A 23 7.41 4.97 -5.40
C LEU A 23 7.01 6.28 -4.64
N PRO A 24 6.47 6.23 -3.41
CA PRO A 24 6.60 7.30 -2.42
C PRO A 24 7.48 6.93 -1.22
N THR A 25 8.03 7.94 -0.53
CA THR A 25 8.33 7.89 0.91
C THR A 25 8.09 9.26 1.56
N LEU A 26 7.57 9.18 2.79
CA LEU A 26 7.60 10.12 3.93
C LEU A 26 7.36 11.64 3.77
N SER A 27 6.81 12.21 4.85
CA SER A 27 6.28 13.57 4.85
C SER A 27 6.94 14.46 5.90
N THR A 28 7.39 15.63 5.47
CA THR A 28 7.41 16.85 6.27
C THR A 28 6.55 17.89 5.55
N ALA A 29 5.69 18.61 6.28
CA ALA A 29 5.06 19.80 5.70
C ALA A 29 6.12 20.90 5.57
N TRP A 30 6.04 21.75 4.55
CA TRP A 30 5.96 23.22 4.61
C TRP A 30 6.00 23.76 3.17
N SER A 31 5.25 24.84 2.91
CA SER A 31 4.92 25.32 1.57
C SER A 31 5.95 26.30 1.00
N PHE A 32 6.24 26.20 -0.30
CA PHE A 32 6.89 27.28 -1.07
C PHE A 32 6.08 27.65 -2.31
N ASN A 33 5.39 28.80 -2.24
CA ASN A 33 5.11 29.62 -3.41
C ASN A 33 6.32 30.54 -3.61
N PHE A 34 7.08 30.42 -4.70
CA PHE A 34 7.49 31.51 -5.61
C PHE A 34 8.60 31.06 -6.59
N PHE A 35 8.61 31.70 -7.76
CA PHE A 35 9.59 31.58 -8.87
C PHE A 35 9.62 30.23 -9.60
N PHE A 36 8.93 30.19 -10.75
CA PHE A 36 9.56 30.11 -12.08
C PHE A 36 8.48 30.35 -13.16
N ASP A 37 8.38 31.62 -13.56
CA ASP A 37 8.00 32.00 -14.93
C ASP A 37 8.97 31.36 -15.95
N ASP A 38 8.44 31.08 -17.15
CA ASP A 38 9.13 30.92 -18.44
C ASP A 38 10.45 30.11 -18.51
N ALA A 39 10.35 28.84 -18.91
CA ALA A 39 10.71 28.42 -20.29
C ALA A 39 10.36 26.95 -20.54
N SER A 40 9.79 26.64 -21.71
CA SER A 40 9.10 25.38 -21.99
C SER A 40 9.90 24.36 -22.80
N ASP A 41 9.66 23.08 -22.53
CA ASP A 41 9.33 22.14 -23.63
C ASP A 41 8.16 21.20 -23.25
N GLU A 42 7.03 21.82 -22.90
CA GLU A 42 5.77 21.10 -22.63
C GLU A 42 5.05 20.69 -23.92
N THR A 43 5.27 19.46 -24.40
CA THR A 43 4.44 18.91 -25.49
C THR A 43 3.92 17.50 -25.20
N ASN A 44 2.68 17.43 -24.68
CA ASN A 44 1.51 16.80 -25.36
C ASN A 44 0.29 16.48 -24.46
N LEU A 45 0.30 16.71 -23.14
CA LEU A 45 -0.86 16.44 -22.26
C LEU A 45 -1.50 17.66 -21.57
N ARG A 46 -0.87 18.85 -21.56
CA ARG A 46 -1.39 20.08 -20.91
C ARG A 46 -2.28 20.98 -21.79
N LYS A 47 -2.83 20.47 -22.92
CA LYS A 47 -3.42 21.35 -23.96
C LYS A 47 -4.87 21.84 -23.74
N ASP A 48 -5.58 21.37 -22.71
CA ASP A 48 -7.00 21.73 -22.49
C ASP A 48 -7.36 22.27 -21.08
N SER A 49 -6.42 22.39 -20.14
CA SER A 49 -6.72 23.02 -18.84
C SER A 49 -6.80 24.55 -18.97
N LYS A 50 -8.02 25.08 -18.86
CA LYS A 50 -8.37 26.50 -19.09
C LYS A 50 -7.77 27.51 -18.09
N TYR A 51 -7.09 27.02 -17.06
CA TYR A 51 -6.65 27.73 -15.87
C TYR A 51 -5.10 27.77 -15.87
N ARG A 52 -4.51 28.93 -16.20
CA ARG A 52 -3.05 29.17 -16.25
C ARG A 52 -2.63 30.20 -15.19
N GLU A 53 -1.34 30.18 -14.86
CA GLU A 53 -0.66 30.72 -13.65
C GLU A 53 -0.79 32.22 -13.27
N ASN A 54 -1.79 32.95 -13.75
CA ASN A 54 -2.06 34.36 -13.37
C ASN A 54 -3.42 34.56 -12.67
N GLU A 55 -3.99 33.52 -12.06
CA GLU A 55 -5.34 33.57 -11.48
C GLU A 55 -5.38 33.99 -10.00
N TYR A 56 -6.32 34.88 -9.71
CA TYR A 56 -6.65 35.43 -8.39
C TYR A 56 -7.10 34.31 -7.43
N VAL A 57 -6.44 34.19 -6.28
CA VAL A 57 -6.86 33.26 -5.21
C VAL A 57 -8.04 33.85 -4.45
N ASP A 58 -9.11 33.08 -4.36
CA ASP A 58 -10.32 33.47 -3.64
C ASP A 58 -10.21 33.10 -2.15
N LEU A 59 -9.82 34.10 -1.36
CA LEU A 59 -9.67 33.99 0.09
C LEU A 59 -10.99 34.15 0.86
N SER A 60 -12.13 34.38 0.19
CA SER A 60 -13.45 34.42 0.82
C SER A 60 -13.68 33.16 1.65
N ASP A 61 -14.06 33.35 2.92
CA ASP A 61 -14.54 32.27 3.77
C ASP A 61 -16.06 32.06 3.63
N GLY A 62 -16.67 32.51 2.53
CA GLY A 62 -18.08 32.34 2.20
C GLY A 62 -19.05 33.10 3.10
N THR A 63 -18.59 33.79 4.15
CA THR A 63 -19.46 34.60 5.03
C THR A 63 -19.88 35.92 4.36
N ASP A 64 -19.11 36.36 3.37
CA ASP A 64 -19.33 37.50 2.48
C ASP A 64 -20.25 37.16 1.28
N ILE A 65 -20.62 35.89 1.09
CA ILE A 65 -21.56 35.48 0.03
C ILE A 65 -22.99 35.58 0.55
N ASP A 66 -23.74 36.51 -0.04
CA ASP A 66 -25.19 36.62 0.11
C ASP A 66 -25.87 35.32 -0.36
N VAL A 67 -26.70 34.75 0.52
CA VAL A 67 -27.50 33.55 0.22
C VAL A 67 -28.56 33.90 -0.83
N THR A 68 -28.60 33.14 -1.91
CA THR A 68 -29.55 33.34 -3.02
C THR A 68 -30.64 32.27 -3.04
N GLN A 69 -31.85 32.62 -3.46
CA GLN A 69 -32.95 31.67 -3.57
C GLN A 69 -32.62 30.56 -4.59
N PRO A 70 -32.52 29.27 -4.18
CA PRO A 70 -32.19 28.18 -5.09
C PRO A 70 -33.34 27.85 -6.06
N LEU A 71 -33.00 27.13 -7.12
CA LEU A 71 -33.94 26.69 -8.16
C LEU A 71 -34.84 25.57 -7.63
N LEU A 72 -36.09 25.85 -7.29
CA LEU A 72 -36.96 24.87 -6.64
C LEU A 72 -37.60 23.82 -7.58
N LYS A 73 -37.51 23.96 -8.91
CA LYS A 73 -38.28 23.11 -9.83
C LYS A 73 -37.47 21.86 -10.23
N PRO A 74 -38.06 20.64 -10.23
CA PRO A 74 -37.38 19.42 -10.66
C PRO A 74 -36.74 19.49 -12.06
N MET A 75 -37.39 20.20 -12.99
CA MET A 75 -36.92 20.36 -14.38
C MET A 75 -35.62 21.16 -14.52
N ASP A 76 -35.27 21.99 -13.54
CA ASP A 76 -33.99 22.71 -13.54
C ASP A 76 -32.85 21.71 -13.31
N TRP A 77 -33.03 20.74 -12.41
CA TRP A 77 -32.02 19.74 -12.03
C TRP A 77 -31.98 18.50 -12.92
N PHE A 78 -33.15 17.99 -13.32
CA PHE A 78 -33.28 16.72 -14.03
C PHE A 78 -32.94 16.83 -15.51
N LEU A 79 -32.36 15.77 -16.07
CA LEU A 79 -32.17 15.66 -17.52
C LEU A 79 -33.50 15.61 -18.26
N THR A 80 -33.60 16.34 -19.35
CA THR A 80 -34.67 16.22 -20.34
C THR A 80 -34.50 14.96 -21.19
N GLU A 81 -35.57 14.52 -21.86
CA GLU A 81 -35.53 13.34 -22.74
C GLU A 81 -34.50 13.47 -23.88
N LYS A 82 -34.27 14.71 -24.36
CA LYS A 82 -33.21 15.03 -25.34
C LYS A 82 -31.81 14.79 -24.77
N GLU A 83 -31.56 15.20 -23.52
CA GLU A 83 -30.29 15.00 -22.84
C GLU A 83 -30.03 13.52 -22.51
N ILE A 84 -31.07 12.79 -22.08
CA ILE A 84 -31.01 11.33 -21.87
C ILE A 84 -30.69 10.62 -23.19
N THR A 85 -31.41 10.94 -24.27
CA THR A 85 -31.16 10.39 -25.61
C THR A 85 -29.75 10.70 -26.11
N ALA A 86 -29.24 11.92 -25.89
CA ALA A 86 -27.86 12.29 -26.22
C ALA A 86 -26.83 11.47 -25.41
N SER A 87 -27.08 11.21 -24.12
CA SER A 87 -26.23 10.37 -23.26
C SER A 87 -26.22 8.88 -23.65
N ARG A 88 -27.05 8.48 -24.61
CA ARG A 88 -27.21 7.11 -25.15
C ARG A 88 -26.79 7.04 -26.63
N GLY A 89 -25.93 7.95 -27.08
CA GLY A 89 -25.47 8.02 -28.46
C GLY A 89 -26.60 8.26 -29.48
N GLY A 90 -27.63 9.02 -29.09
CA GLY A 90 -28.79 9.34 -29.93
C GLY A 90 -29.92 8.32 -29.91
N ILE A 91 -29.90 7.32 -29.03
CA ILE A 91 -30.92 6.27 -28.95
C ILE A 91 -31.88 6.54 -27.78
N PRO A 92 -33.21 6.70 -28.03
CA PRO A 92 -34.21 6.90 -26.99
C PRO A 92 -34.18 5.84 -25.88
N ARG A 93 -34.70 6.19 -24.70
CA ARG A 93 -34.75 5.27 -23.55
C ARG A 93 -36.11 4.59 -23.45
N ASN A 94 -36.11 3.25 -23.42
CA ASN A 94 -37.32 2.45 -23.25
C ASN A 94 -37.39 1.88 -21.82
N GLY A 95 -38.60 1.88 -21.24
CA GLY A 95 -38.90 1.26 -19.94
C GLY A 95 -38.54 2.08 -18.69
N LEU A 96 -37.93 3.25 -18.85
CA LEU A 96 -37.63 4.19 -17.75
C LEU A 96 -38.06 5.60 -18.16
N GLU A 97 -39.13 6.11 -17.55
CA GLU A 97 -39.64 7.49 -17.73
C GLU A 97 -38.54 8.54 -17.50
N THR A 98 -38.64 9.70 -18.16
CA THR A 98 -37.66 10.81 -18.00
C THR A 98 -37.50 11.21 -16.53
N TYR A 99 -38.62 11.42 -15.83
CA TYR A 99 -38.75 11.49 -14.37
C TYR A 99 -40.20 11.15 -13.99
N THR A 100 -40.48 11.00 -12.71
CA THR A 100 -41.82 10.68 -12.18
C THR A 100 -42.16 11.56 -10.98
N SER A 101 -43.45 11.84 -10.76
CA SER A 101 -43.93 12.72 -9.68
C SER A 101 -44.77 12.01 -8.62
N GLY A 102 -44.88 12.63 -7.45
CA GLY A 102 -45.74 12.15 -6.36
C GLY A 102 -45.29 10.81 -5.75
N ASN A 103 -44.01 10.47 -5.83
CA ASN A 103 -43.45 9.30 -5.16
C ASN A 103 -43.38 9.55 -3.65
N LYS A 104 -43.38 8.47 -2.85
CA LYS A 104 -42.99 8.53 -1.44
C LYS A 104 -41.57 8.00 -1.29
N VAL A 105 -40.63 8.89 -0.95
CA VAL A 105 -39.24 8.53 -0.64
C VAL A 105 -39.03 8.53 0.87
N THR A 106 -38.26 7.59 1.38
CA THR A 106 -37.78 7.52 2.76
C THR A 106 -36.27 7.36 2.71
N VAL A 107 -35.55 8.23 3.42
CA VAL A 107 -34.10 8.24 3.48
C VAL A 107 -33.64 7.44 4.70
N TYR A 108 -32.68 6.54 4.50
CA TYR A 108 -31.89 5.93 5.57
C TYR A 108 -30.48 6.50 5.47
N THR A 109 -30.09 7.28 6.48
CA THR A 109 -28.75 7.87 6.56
C THR A 109 -27.75 6.99 7.29
N VAL A 110 -28.24 5.87 7.85
CA VAL A 110 -27.54 4.91 8.70
C VAL A 110 -27.93 3.51 8.23
N THR A 111 -27.00 2.55 8.26
CA THR A 111 -27.22 1.27 7.60
C THR A 111 -28.17 0.34 8.36
N ASN A 112 -28.15 0.30 9.71
CA ASN A 112 -29.10 -0.50 10.48
C ASN A 112 -30.57 -0.12 10.20
N GLU A 113 -30.87 1.17 10.01
CA GLU A 113 -32.23 1.62 9.65
C GLU A 113 -32.73 1.00 8.33
N PHE A 114 -31.85 0.95 7.32
CA PHE A 114 -32.12 0.29 6.04
C PHE A 114 -32.33 -1.22 6.24
N TYR A 115 -31.44 -1.87 6.99
CA TYR A 115 -31.46 -3.31 7.25
C TYR A 115 -32.74 -3.77 7.97
N SER A 116 -33.15 -3.07 9.03
CA SER A 116 -34.43 -3.34 9.72
C SER A 116 -35.63 -3.09 8.82
N ALA A 117 -35.60 -2.00 8.02
CA ALA A 117 -36.70 -1.69 7.12
C ALA A 117 -36.87 -2.73 6.01
N ILE A 118 -35.78 -3.18 5.37
CA ILE A 118 -35.86 -4.19 4.32
C ILE A 118 -36.21 -5.58 4.88
N SER A 119 -35.69 -5.97 6.05
CA SER A 119 -36.12 -7.20 6.74
C SER A 119 -37.63 -7.22 6.93
N LYS A 120 -38.21 -6.13 7.45
CA LYS A 120 -39.65 -6.01 7.69
C LYS A 120 -40.50 -6.15 6.42
N GLU A 121 -40.11 -5.51 5.32
CA GLU A 121 -40.85 -5.63 4.04
C GLU A 121 -40.72 -7.04 3.45
N LEU A 122 -39.54 -7.68 3.54
CA LEU A 122 -39.33 -9.04 3.08
C LEU A 122 -40.18 -10.06 3.88
N HIS A 123 -40.31 -9.88 5.20
CA HIS A 123 -41.22 -10.66 6.05
C HIS A 123 -42.70 -10.43 5.73
N ALA A 124 -43.08 -9.25 5.21
CA ALA A 124 -44.45 -8.89 4.88
C ALA A 124 -44.94 -9.40 3.49
N THR A 125 -44.05 -10.01 2.70
CA THR A 125 -44.37 -10.61 1.39
C THR A 125 -45.43 -11.71 1.47
N LYS A 126 -46.25 -11.81 0.43
CA LYS A 126 -47.41 -12.70 0.32
C LYS A 126 -47.32 -13.60 -0.92
N GLU A 127 -48.32 -14.47 -1.06
CA GLU A 127 -48.46 -15.36 -2.21
C GLU A 127 -48.41 -14.60 -3.54
N GLY A 128 -47.48 -14.99 -4.40
CA GLY A 128 -47.26 -14.43 -5.72
C GLY A 128 -46.43 -13.14 -5.76
N ASP A 129 -46.08 -12.54 -4.62
CA ASP A 129 -45.18 -11.39 -4.60
C ASP A 129 -43.81 -11.75 -5.19
N ARG A 130 -43.13 -10.77 -5.77
CA ARG A 130 -41.86 -10.90 -6.49
C ARG A 130 -40.81 -10.03 -5.81
N VAL A 131 -39.68 -10.64 -5.44
CA VAL A 131 -38.50 -9.95 -4.92
C VAL A 131 -37.38 -10.05 -5.95
N LEU A 132 -36.92 -8.89 -6.43
CA LEU A 132 -35.83 -8.77 -7.41
C LEU A 132 -34.65 -8.08 -6.74
N HIS A 133 -33.48 -8.72 -6.68
CA HIS A 133 -32.30 -8.18 -5.98
C HIS A 133 -31.08 -8.15 -6.90
N ALA A 134 -30.55 -6.96 -7.19
CA ALA A 134 -29.25 -6.78 -7.82
C ALA A 134 -28.26 -6.25 -6.79
N ALA A 135 -27.08 -6.86 -6.73
CA ALA A 135 -26.01 -6.48 -5.82
C ALA A 135 -24.65 -6.59 -6.50
N TRP A 136 -23.64 -5.97 -5.90
CA TRP A 136 -22.25 -6.32 -6.19
C TRP A 136 -21.90 -7.63 -5.48
N ASP A 137 -22.33 -7.78 -4.21
CA ASP A 137 -22.06 -8.96 -3.37
C ASP A 137 -23.23 -9.29 -2.42
N THR A 138 -23.31 -10.53 -1.93
CA THR A 138 -24.37 -11.01 -1.02
C THR A 138 -23.83 -12.12 -0.11
N CYS A 139 -24.07 -12.01 1.21
CA CYS A 139 -23.61 -13.01 2.20
C CYS A 139 -24.74 -13.59 3.05
N LEU A 140 -24.46 -14.74 3.69
CA LEU A 140 -25.32 -15.36 4.71
C LEU A 140 -25.22 -14.64 6.07
N ILE A 141 -25.69 -13.41 6.13
CA ILE A 141 -25.66 -12.55 7.33
C ILE A 141 -27.04 -12.44 8.01
N PRO A 142 -27.12 -12.19 9.34
CA PRO A 142 -28.35 -11.72 9.99
C PRO A 142 -28.71 -10.31 9.51
N LEU A 143 -29.94 -10.12 9.04
CA LEU A 143 -30.42 -8.81 8.58
C LEU A 143 -30.74 -7.86 9.74
N GLU A 144 -31.07 -8.38 10.92
CA GLU A 144 -31.34 -7.59 12.14
C GLU A 144 -30.39 -8.09 13.25
N ALA A 145 -29.10 -7.77 13.08
CA ALA A 145 -28.00 -8.28 13.91
C ALA A 145 -28.09 -7.85 15.38
N ASP A 146 -28.74 -6.72 15.68
CA ASP A 146 -29.02 -6.23 17.03
C ASP A 146 -30.16 -6.97 17.75
N ILE A 147 -31.04 -7.64 17.00
CA ILE A 147 -32.20 -8.37 17.54
C ILE A 147 -31.94 -9.89 17.54
N ASP A 148 -31.37 -10.41 16.46
CA ASP A 148 -31.02 -11.83 16.27
C ASP A 148 -29.60 -11.93 15.68
N PRO A 149 -28.54 -11.69 16.49
CA PRO A 149 -27.15 -11.80 16.04
C PRO A 149 -26.81 -13.21 15.55
N THR A 150 -27.53 -14.23 15.99
CA THR A 150 -27.35 -15.61 15.52
C THR A 150 -27.98 -15.89 14.16
N GLY A 151 -28.85 -15.00 13.66
CA GLY A 151 -29.59 -15.17 12.42
C GLY A 151 -30.53 -16.39 12.41
N LYS A 152 -31.03 -16.86 13.56
CA LYS A 152 -31.95 -18.02 13.64
C LYS A 152 -33.24 -17.80 12.86
N THR A 153 -33.66 -16.55 12.74
CA THR A 153 -34.86 -16.08 12.07
C THR A 153 -34.56 -15.03 11.01
N THR A 154 -33.50 -14.22 11.22
CA THR A 154 -33.20 -13.06 10.36
C THR A 154 -32.03 -13.27 9.40
N ARG A 155 -31.39 -14.46 9.35
CA ARG A 155 -30.32 -14.72 8.37
C ARG A 155 -30.87 -14.71 6.95
N PHE A 156 -30.07 -14.19 6.01
CA PHE A 156 -30.43 -13.99 4.61
C PHE A 156 -31.18 -15.16 3.97
N ASP A 157 -30.65 -16.38 4.04
CA ASP A 157 -31.28 -17.61 3.53
C ASP A 157 -32.59 -17.97 4.26
N VAL A 158 -32.68 -17.74 5.57
CA VAL A 158 -33.89 -18.01 6.38
C VAL A 158 -35.03 -17.07 5.97
N VAL A 159 -34.74 -15.77 5.85
CA VAL A 159 -35.71 -14.77 5.41
C VAL A 159 -36.19 -15.06 3.99
N PHE A 160 -35.28 -15.37 3.08
CA PHE A 160 -35.60 -15.65 1.68
C PHE A 160 -36.35 -16.99 1.51
N LYS A 161 -36.02 -18.02 2.29
CA LYS A 161 -36.80 -19.26 2.39
C LYS A 161 -38.24 -18.98 2.84
N GLY A 162 -38.42 -18.11 3.84
CA GLY A 162 -39.75 -17.68 4.29
C GLY A 162 -40.59 -17.02 3.20
N ILE A 163 -39.99 -16.25 2.28
CA ILE A 163 -40.68 -15.66 1.12
C ILE A 163 -41.25 -16.77 0.22
N VAL A 164 -40.43 -17.79 -0.08
CA VAL A 164 -40.83 -18.94 -0.90
C VAL A 164 -41.89 -19.79 -0.19
N GLU A 165 -41.76 -20.04 1.11
CA GLU A 165 -42.77 -20.77 1.90
C GLU A 165 -44.15 -20.08 1.87
N ARG A 166 -44.20 -18.75 1.82
CA ARG A 166 -45.44 -17.96 1.65
C ARG A 166 -45.94 -17.89 0.20
N GLY A 167 -45.27 -18.53 -0.75
CA GLY A 167 -45.63 -18.54 -2.18
C GLY A 167 -45.13 -17.32 -2.97
N GLY A 168 -44.20 -16.53 -2.42
CA GLY A 168 -43.49 -15.48 -3.15
C GLY A 168 -42.30 -16.03 -3.95
N SER A 169 -41.85 -15.29 -4.96
CA SER A 169 -40.71 -15.65 -5.81
C SER A 169 -39.54 -14.69 -5.65
N VAL A 170 -38.31 -15.19 -5.80
CA VAL A 170 -37.08 -14.40 -5.61
C VAL A 170 -36.12 -14.59 -6.80
N ASN A 171 -35.58 -13.49 -7.33
CA ASN A 171 -34.59 -13.49 -8.39
C ASN A 171 -33.41 -12.59 -8.02
N ILE A 172 -32.20 -13.16 -7.97
CA ILE A 172 -30.98 -12.47 -7.53
C ILE A 172 -29.92 -12.45 -8.64
N LEU A 173 -29.36 -11.25 -8.89
CA LEU A 173 -28.18 -10.99 -9.70
C LEU A 173 -27.06 -10.47 -8.82
N SER A 174 -25.97 -11.22 -8.62
CA SER A 174 -24.71 -10.68 -8.09
C SER A 174 -23.61 -10.74 -9.13
N TRP A 175 -22.56 -9.94 -8.97
CA TRP A 175 -21.46 -9.89 -9.92
C TRP A 175 -20.48 -11.07 -9.78
N THR A 176 -19.84 -11.45 -10.89
CA THR A 176 -18.63 -12.28 -10.92
C THR A 176 -17.76 -11.89 -12.11
N ASN A 177 -16.47 -12.27 -12.14
CA ASN A 177 -15.64 -12.21 -13.34
C ASN A 177 -14.39 -13.12 -13.24
N HIS A 178 -13.54 -13.08 -14.26
CA HIS A 178 -12.28 -13.85 -14.32
C HIS A 178 -11.30 -13.61 -13.16
N LEU A 179 -11.26 -12.42 -12.55
CA LEU A 179 -10.36 -12.11 -11.43
C LEU A 179 -10.97 -12.52 -10.08
N PHE A 180 -12.30 -12.60 -9.98
CA PHE A 180 -13.02 -12.96 -8.77
C PHE A 180 -14.07 -14.07 -9.00
N PRO A 181 -13.68 -15.26 -9.53
CA PRO A 181 -14.61 -16.30 -10.01
C PRO A 181 -15.34 -17.07 -8.90
N ALA A 182 -15.27 -16.62 -7.64
CA ALA A 182 -15.75 -17.36 -6.48
C ALA A 182 -16.26 -16.48 -5.32
N GLN A 183 -16.77 -15.29 -5.60
CA GLN A 183 -17.38 -14.46 -4.55
C GLN A 183 -18.63 -15.15 -4.00
N ASN A 184 -18.63 -15.47 -2.71
CA ASN A 184 -19.78 -15.94 -1.93
C ASN A 184 -20.68 -17.03 -2.54
N ILE A 185 -20.07 -18.00 -3.24
CA ILE A 185 -20.73 -19.23 -3.76
C ILE A 185 -21.66 -19.86 -2.71
N LYS A 186 -21.26 -19.90 -1.42
CA LYS A 186 -22.08 -20.44 -0.32
C LYS A 186 -23.46 -19.79 -0.19
N ALA A 187 -23.57 -18.48 -0.38
CA ALA A 187 -24.86 -17.77 -0.30
C ALA A 187 -25.72 -18.10 -1.54
N ARG A 188 -25.07 -18.16 -2.71
CA ARG A 188 -25.72 -18.54 -3.98
C ARG A 188 -26.23 -19.98 -3.98
N ASP A 189 -25.48 -20.92 -3.43
CA ASP A 189 -25.90 -22.32 -3.33
C ASP A 189 -27.04 -22.48 -2.31
N ALA A 190 -26.90 -21.90 -1.11
CA ALA A 190 -27.94 -21.95 -0.07
C ALA A 190 -29.31 -21.40 -0.52
N ILE A 191 -29.33 -20.37 -1.39
CA ILE A 191 -30.58 -19.86 -1.97
C ILE A 191 -31.15 -20.80 -3.04
N ASN A 192 -30.31 -21.39 -3.90
CA ASN A 192 -30.76 -22.30 -4.95
C ASN A 192 -31.16 -23.69 -4.41
N GLU A 193 -30.73 -24.06 -3.20
CA GLU A 193 -31.17 -25.27 -2.48
C GLU A 193 -32.56 -25.11 -1.83
N ILE A 194 -33.14 -23.90 -1.79
CA ILE A 194 -34.49 -23.67 -1.26
C ILE A 194 -35.50 -24.42 -2.14
N SER A 195 -36.20 -25.38 -1.53
CA SER A 195 -37.25 -26.15 -2.20
C SER A 195 -38.40 -25.24 -2.70
N PRO A 196 -38.99 -25.52 -3.88
CA PRO A 196 -40.13 -24.76 -4.38
C PRO A 196 -41.31 -24.74 -3.41
N SER A 197 -42.08 -23.65 -3.44
CA SER A 197 -43.24 -23.45 -2.58
C SER A 197 -44.30 -24.54 -2.76
N LEU A 198 -44.78 -25.10 -1.65
CA LEU A 198 -45.91 -26.03 -1.66
C LEU A 198 -47.26 -25.33 -1.96
N VAL A 199 -47.31 -23.99 -1.90
CA VAL A 199 -48.54 -23.21 -2.17
C VAL A 199 -48.82 -23.15 -3.66
N ASN A 200 -47.82 -22.75 -4.46
CA ASN A 200 -47.98 -22.40 -5.87
C ASN A 200 -46.75 -22.71 -6.75
N GLY A 201 -45.74 -23.40 -6.22
CA GLY A 201 -44.52 -23.75 -6.96
C GLY A 201 -43.51 -22.60 -7.15
N ALA A 202 -43.70 -21.45 -6.49
CA ALA A 202 -42.73 -20.34 -6.54
C ALA A 202 -41.33 -20.77 -6.06
N LYS A 203 -40.29 -20.09 -6.55
CA LYS A 203 -38.87 -20.45 -6.34
C LYS A 203 -38.03 -19.23 -5.98
N ALA A 204 -36.89 -19.47 -5.36
CA ALA A 204 -35.76 -18.54 -5.35
C ALA A 204 -34.73 -18.98 -6.40
N ILE A 205 -34.16 -18.03 -7.14
CA ILE A 205 -33.08 -18.28 -8.11
C ILE A 205 -32.01 -17.21 -7.92
N TYR A 206 -30.77 -17.64 -7.68
CA TYR A 206 -29.61 -16.76 -7.55
C TYR A 206 -28.55 -17.16 -8.59
N ILE A 207 -28.28 -16.25 -9.52
CA ILE A 207 -27.26 -16.39 -10.55
C ILE A 207 -26.14 -15.35 -10.38
N PHE A 208 -24.92 -15.71 -10.78
CA PHE A 208 -23.84 -14.74 -10.96
C PHE A 208 -23.87 -14.14 -12.37
N ASP A 209 -23.50 -12.87 -12.48
CA ASP A 209 -23.52 -12.06 -13.70
C ASP A 209 -22.13 -11.47 -14.01
N ASP A 210 -21.60 -11.83 -15.18
CA ASP A 210 -20.26 -11.49 -15.68
C ASP A 210 -20.27 -10.60 -16.93
N ARG A 211 -21.44 -10.05 -17.28
CA ARG A 211 -21.68 -9.34 -18.55
C ARG A 211 -21.17 -7.89 -18.50
N VAL A 212 -19.86 -7.74 -18.30
CA VAL A 212 -19.13 -6.48 -18.17
C VAL A 212 -18.08 -6.31 -19.28
N PRO A 213 -17.65 -5.07 -19.63
CA PRO A 213 -16.75 -4.85 -20.77
C PRO A 213 -15.29 -5.26 -20.58
N LEU A 214 -14.79 -5.26 -19.34
CA LEU A 214 -13.37 -5.39 -19.01
C LEU A 214 -13.18 -6.32 -17.81
N LEU A 215 -12.00 -6.96 -17.73
CA LEU A 215 -11.62 -7.79 -16.58
C LEU A 215 -11.59 -7.01 -15.25
N THR A 216 -11.49 -5.68 -15.30
CA THR A 216 -11.49 -4.79 -14.13
C THR A 216 -12.85 -4.13 -13.87
N SER A 217 -13.87 -4.34 -14.70
CA SER A 217 -15.22 -3.81 -14.51
C SER A 217 -16.10 -4.71 -13.63
N SER A 218 -17.12 -4.11 -13.02
CA SER A 218 -18.14 -4.84 -12.24
C SER A 218 -19.57 -4.39 -12.51
N HIS A 219 -20.52 -5.27 -12.16
CA HIS A 219 -21.90 -4.84 -11.94
C HIS A 219 -21.99 -4.31 -10.51
N HIS A 220 -22.05 -2.99 -10.37
CA HIS A 220 -21.84 -2.33 -9.07
C HIS A 220 -23.13 -1.73 -8.46
N GLN A 221 -24.22 -1.63 -9.24
CA GLN A 221 -25.56 -1.28 -8.74
C GLN A 221 -26.05 -2.15 -7.56
N LYS A 222 -26.58 -1.50 -6.52
CA LYS A 222 -27.30 -2.15 -5.41
C LYS A 222 -28.77 -1.76 -5.44
N GLY A 223 -29.66 -2.73 -5.58
CA GLY A 223 -31.09 -2.48 -5.73
C GLY A 223 -31.96 -3.68 -5.36
N THR A 224 -32.97 -3.46 -4.50
CA THR A 224 -33.98 -4.48 -4.16
C THR A 224 -35.37 -3.97 -4.46
N ILE A 225 -36.17 -4.72 -5.22
CA ILE A 225 -37.55 -4.40 -5.57
C ILE A 225 -38.48 -5.45 -4.95
N ILE A 226 -39.55 -5.00 -4.31
CA ILE A 226 -40.65 -5.83 -3.81
C ILE A 226 -41.91 -5.40 -4.53
N ALA A 227 -42.50 -6.31 -5.30
CA ALA A 227 -43.66 -6.05 -6.14
C ALA A 227 -44.74 -7.13 -5.98
N LYS A 228 -46.00 -6.74 -6.08
CA LYS A 228 -47.14 -7.66 -6.03
C LYS A 228 -47.26 -8.46 -7.32
N ASN A 229 -47.83 -9.67 -7.24
CA ASN A 229 -48.09 -10.54 -8.40
C ASN A 229 -48.92 -9.83 -9.49
N LYS A 230 -50.03 -9.22 -9.06
CA LYS A 230 -51.00 -8.55 -9.91
C LYS A 230 -51.63 -7.40 -9.13
N SER A 231 -51.59 -6.20 -9.70
CA SER A 231 -52.08 -4.98 -9.07
C SER A 231 -53.20 -4.36 -9.92
N THR A 232 -54.44 -4.45 -9.45
CA THR A 232 -55.61 -3.83 -10.11
C THR A 232 -55.97 -2.47 -9.54
N GLY A 233 -55.40 -2.07 -8.39
CA GLY A 233 -55.60 -0.75 -7.83
C GLY A 233 -54.88 0.35 -8.62
N LYS A 234 -55.54 1.49 -8.82
CA LYS A 234 -55.00 2.63 -9.57
C LYS A 234 -53.89 3.40 -8.84
N ASP A 235 -53.80 3.23 -7.52
CA ASP A 235 -52.82 3.88 -6.63
C ASP A 235 -51.82 2.88 -6.02
N GLU A 236 -51.86 1.61 -6.43
CA GLU A 236 -50.89 0.59 -5.99
C GLU A 236 -49.56 0.76 -6.75
N HIS A 237 -48.42 0.64 -6.07
CA HIS A 237 -47.10 0.70 -6.69
C HIS A 237 -46.13 -0.33 -6.06
N PRO A 238 -45.06 -0.73 -6.75
CA PRO A 238 -43.98 -1.50 -6.13
C PRO A 238 -43.14 -0.64 -5.18
N ILE A 239 -42.38 -1.29 -4.31
CA ILE A 239 -41.39 -0.66 -3.43
C ILE A 239 -40.00 -1.01 -3.98
N ALA A 240 -39.09 -0.05 -4.00
CA ALA A 240 -37.69 -0.26 -4.38
C ALA A 240 -36.74 0.37 -3.36
N TYR A 241 -35.59 -0.25 -3.16
CA TYR A 241 -34.48 0.23 -2.34
C TYR A 241 -33.27 0.48 -3.24
N VAL A 242 -32.69 1.68 -3.26
CA VAL A 242 -31.49 2.04 -4.06
C VAL A 242 -30.52 2.89 -3.23
N GLY A 243 -29.22 2.59 -3.29
CA GLY A 243 -28.19 3.24 -2.46
C GLY A 243 -26.82 2.55 -2.58
N GLY A 244 -25.95 2.79 -1.61
CA GLY A 244 -24.61 2.19 -1.56
C GLY A 244 -24.56 0.79 -0.92
N ILE A 245 -25.61 0.35 -0.22
CA ILE A 245 -25.55 -0.80 0.68
C ILE A 245 -25.84 -2.13 -0.06
N ASP A 246 -24.87 -3.05 -0.01
CA ASP A 246 -25.03 -4.47 -0.36
C ASP A 246 -25.52 -5.29 0.86
N LEU A 247 -26.28 -6.37 0.65
CA LEU A 247 -26.72 -7.30 1.72
C LEU A 247 -25.62 -8.31 2.05
N THR A 248 -24.53 -7.82 2.64
CA THR A 248 -23.29 -8.58 2.85
C THR A 248 -22.53 -8.16 4.12
N ASN A 249 -21.46 -8.88 4.47
CA ASN A 249 -20.66 -8.61 5.67
C ASN A 249 -20.02 -7.20 5.67
N ASP A 250 -19.65 -6.70 6.85
CA ASP A 250 -19.21 -5.32 7.14
C ASP A 250 -20.27 -4.19 7.04
N ARG A 251 -21.42 -4.37 6.36
CA ARG A 251 -22.29 -3.22 6.03
C ARG A 251 -23.21 -2.74 7.16
N TRP A 252 -23.63 -3.61 8.08
CA TRP A 252 -24.54 -3.25 9.18
C TRP A 252 -23.79 -2.47 10.28
N ASP A 253 -24.27 -1.29 10.63
CA ASP A 253 -23.76 -0.43 11.70
C ASP A 253 -24.82 0.60 12.13
N THR A 254 -24.54 1.31 13.24
CA THR A 254 -25.38 2.40 13.78
C THR A 254 -24.64 3.74 13.67
N ILE A 255 -25.36 4.86 13.82
CA ILE A 255 -24.83 6.23 13.77
C ILE A 255 -23.75 6.53 14.83
N TYR A 256 -23.62 5.69 15.86
CA TYR A 256 -22.64 5.84 16.93
C TYR A 256 -21.33 5.06 16.69
N HIS A 257 -21.29 4.20 15.67
CA HIS A 257 -20.14 3.40 15.25
C HIS A 257 -19.40 2.62 16.36
N ASN A 258 -20.09 2.28 17.46
CA ASN A 258 -19.52 1.67 18.67
C ASN A 258 -19.88 0.19 18.84
N ASN A 259 -20.34 -0.48 17.77
CA ASN A 259 -20.92 -1.83 17.82
C ASN A 259 -19.98 -2.96 17.38
N SER A 260 -18.66 -2.78 17.42
CA SER A 260 -17.71 -3.78 16.91
C SER A 260 -17.86 -5.17 17.57
N VAL A 261 -18.16 -5.23 18.87
CA VAL A 261 -18.42 -6.50 19.60
C VAL A 261 -19.67 -7.22 19.07
N LEU A 262 -20.76 -6.48 18.83
CA LEU A 262 -21.98 -7.03 18.22
C LEU A 262 -21.69 -7.49 16.78
N ARG A 263 -20.92 -6.69 16.02
CA ARG A 263 -20.55 -7.01 14.63
C ARG A 263 -19.72 -8.31 14.55
N GLU A 264 -18.81 -8.52 15.48
CA GLU A 264 -18.03 -9.75 15.59
C GLU A 264 -18.90 -10.96 15.98
N ALA A 265 -19.74 -10.81 17.01
CA ALA A 265 -20.65 -11.86 17.50
C ALA A 265 -21.70 -12.28 16.45
N ALA A 266 -22.13 -11.36 15.59
CA ALA A 266 -23.06 -11.62 14.48
C ALA A 266 -22.37 -12.02 13.16
N HIS A 267 -21.03 -12.20 13.17
CA HIS A 267 -20.21 -12.54 12.00
C HIS A 267 -20.35 -11.55 10.81
N ILE A 268 -20.63 -10.29 11.11
CA ILE A 268 -20.72 -9.17 10.15
C ILE A 268 -19.48 -8.26 10.20
N PHE A 269 -18.35 -8.77 10.70
CA PHE A 269 -17.04 -8.10 10.72
C PHE A 269 -16.06 -8.76 9.74
N PHE A 270 -15.34 -7.97 8.94
CA PHE A 270 -14.34 -8.45 7.99
C PHE A 270 -13.11 -7.52 7.84
N ARG A 271 -13.26 -6.20 7.67
CA ARG A 271 -12.14 -5.25 7.53
C ARG A 271 -12.23 -4.01 8.42
N SER A 272 -13.43 -3.50 8.65
CA SER A 272 -13.64 -2.20 9.30
C SER A 272 -14.43 -2.35 10.60
N LYS A 273 -14.11 -1.54 11.61
CA LYS A 273 -14.79 -1.55 12.91
C LYS A 273 -16.22 -0.99 12.85
N GLY A 274 -16.47 -0.12 11.87
CA GLY A 274 -17.78 0.45 11.54
C GLY A 274 -17.88 0.86 10.06
N TRP A 275 -19.08 1.28 9.64
CA TRP A 275 -19.43 1.51 8.23
C TRP A 275 -20.42 2.66 8.08
N ILE A 276 -20.10 3.62 7.21
CA ILE A 276 -20.91 4.81 6.91
C ILE A 276 -21.45 4.66 5.48
N ASP A 277 -22.78 4.58 5.33
CA ASP A 277 -23.45 4.42 4.03
C ASP A 277 -24.91 4.93 4.09
N ALA A 278 -25.56 5.12 2.96
CA ALA A 278 -26.94 5.59 2.86
C ALA A 278 -27.76 4.89 1.77
N HIS A 279 -29.08 4.81 1.99
CA HIS A 279 -30.02 4.14 1.08
C HIS A 279 -31.37 4.87 1.02
N LEU A 280 -32.05 4.82 -0.12
CA LEU A 280 -33.42 5.31 -0.29
C LEU A 280 -34.39 4.13 -0.41
N ARG A 281 -35.53 4.19 0.30
CA ARG A 281 -36.74 3.42 0.00
C ARG A 281 -37.71 4.28 -0.78
N ILE A 282 -38.18 3.78 -1.91
CA ILE A 282 -39.01 4.49 -2.89
C ILE A 282 -40.29 3.68 -3.09
N HIS A 283 -41.45 4.29 -2.83
CA HIS A 283 -42.77 3.70 -3.12
C HIS A 283 -43.51 4.62 -4.08
N GLY A 284 -43.75 4.15 -5.31
CA GLY A 284 -44.32 4.97 -6.37
C GLY A 284 -43.89 4.57 -7.78
N PRO A 285 -44.22 5.38 -8.80
CA PRO A 285 -43.89 5.11 -10.20
C PRO A 285 -42.40 4.90 -10.47
N ALA A 286 -41.49 5.60 -9.77
CA ALA A 286 -40.04 5.42 -9.94
C ALA A 286 -39.56 3.97 -9.67
N ALA A 287 -40.20 3.25 -8.73
CA ALA A 287 -39.87 1.86 -8.44
C ALA A 287 -40.15 0.92 -9.62
N LYS A 288 -41.09 1.26 -10.52
CA LYS A 288 -41.31 0.53 -11.78
C LYS A 288 -40.10 0.66 -12.72
N GLY A 289 -39.49 1.84 -12.81
CA GLY A 289 -38.28 2.08 -13.62
C GLY A 289 -37.05 1.34 -13.08
N ILE A 290 -36.89 1.28 -11.75
CA ILE A 290 -35.84 0.50 -11.09
C ILE A 290 -36.04 -1.00 -11.37
N ALA A 291 -37.28 -1.50 -11.33
CA ALA A 291 -37.59 -2.86 -11.73
C ALA A 291 -37.33 -3.15 -13.21
N ALA A 292 -37.65 -2.21 -14.10
CA ALA A 292 -37.35 -2.33 -15.53
C ALA A 292 -35.83 -2.44 -15.79
N ASN A 293 -35.01 -1.71 -15.03
CA ASN A 293 -33.54 -1.83 -15.08
C ASN A 293 -33.06 -3.24 -14.68
N PHE A 294 -33.64 -3.84 -13.64
CA PHE A 294 -33.36 -5.24 -13.27
C PHE A 294 -33.78 -6.21 -14.38
N LEU A 295 -35.03 -6.10 -14.86
CA LEU A 295 -35.60 -6.99 -15.86
C LEU A 295 -34.86 -6.92 -17.20
N GLN A 296 -34.35 -5.75 -17.59
CA GLN A 296 -33.50 -5.59 -18.78
C GLN A 296 -32.22 -6.44 -18.72
N ARG A 297 -31.56 -6.52 -17.55
CA ARG A 297 -30.41 -7.42 -17.34
C ARG A 297 -30.82 -8.89 -17.26
N TRP A 298 -31.88 -9.23 -16.51
CA TRP A 298 -32.31 -10.61 -16.34
C TRP A 298 -32.80 -11.24 -17.67
N ASN A 299 -33.55 -10.50 -18.47
CA ASN A 299 -34.20 -10.98 -19.69
C ASN A 299 -33.36 -10.85 -20.98
N SER A 300 -32.10 -10.42 -20.90
CA SER A 300 -31.22 -10.34 -22.08
C SER A 300 -31.05 -11.72 -22.73
N ASP A 301 -30.93 -11.73 -24.06
CA ASP A 301 -30.71 -12.94 -24.86
C ASP A 301 -29.32 -13.56 -24.59
N TYR A 302 -28.35 -12.76 -24.15
CA TYR A 302 -27.03 -13.22 -23.76
C TYR A 302 -27.03 -13.62 -22.27
N LYS A 303 -27.04 -14.93 -22.00
CA LYS A 303 -26.98 -15.49 -20.64
C LYS A 303 -25.60 -15.21 -19.99
N PRO A 304 -25.52 -14.96 -18.67
CA PRO A 304 -24.26 -14.91 -17.95
C PRO A 304 -23.47 -16.21 -17.99
N SER A 305 -22.15 -16.12 -17.93
CA SER A 305 -21.22 -17.24 -17.75
C SER A 305 -21.31 -18.34 -18.82
N THR A 306 -21.76 -18.00 -20.03
CA THR A 306 -21.83 -18.94 -21.17
C THR A 306 -20.70 -18.78 -22.20
N GLY A 307 -19.74 -17.89 -21.95
CA GLY A 307 -18.64 -17.55 -22.88
C GLY A 307 -17.23 -17.82 -22.36
N ILE A 308 -17.12 -18.50 -21.21
CA ILE A 308 -15.88 -18.70 -20.45
C ILE A 308 -15.68 -20.21 -20.27
N ASP A 309 -14.42 -20.66 -20.18
CA ASP A 309 -14.11 -22.05 -19.85
C ASP A 309 -14.61 -22.42 -18.44
N ASP A 310 -15.47 -23.44 -18.37
CA ASP A 310 -16.04 -23.99 -17.13
C ASP A 310 -14.95 -24.36 -16.11
N SER A 311 -13.72 -24.64 -16.54
CA SER A 311 -12.59 -24.96 -15.65
C SER A 311 -12.17 -23.81 -14.71
N LEU A 312 -12.53 -22.55 -15.03
CA LEU A 312 -12.15 -21.36 -14.25
C LEU A 312 -13.15 -21.01 -13.13
N PHE A 313 -14.42 -21.43 -13.26
CA PHE A 313 -15.44 -21.18 -12.25
C PHE A 313 -15.63 -22.40 -11.35
N ARG A 314 -15.85 -22.14 -10.05
CA ARG A 314 -16.15 -23.21 -9.06
C ARG A 314 -17.65 -23.44 -8.85
N PHE A 315 -18.46 -22.95 -9.78
CA PHE A 315 -19.92 -23.02 -9.73
C PHE A 315 -20.45 -23.14 -11.17
N THR A 316 -21.70 -23.59 -11.29
CA THR A 316 -22.47 -23.54 -12.54
C THR A 316 -23.78 -22.83 -12.23
N ASN A 317 -24.13 -21.77 -12.96
CA ASN A 317 -25.41 -21.08 -12.81
C ASN A 317 -26.58 -22.06 -13.06
N PRO A 318 -27.68 -21.96 -12.29
CA PRO A 318 -28.86 -22.80 -12.52
C PRO A 318 -29.57 -22.38 -13.81
N ASP A 319 -30.33 -23.29 -14.42
CA ASP A 319 -31.25 -22.90 -15.48
C ASP A 319 -32.33 -21.96 -14.95
N TYR A 320 -32.62 -20.92 -15.73
CA TYR A 320 -33.57 -19.87 -15.39
C TYR A 320 -34.30 -19.35 -16.64
N GLU A 321 -35.50 -18.83 -16.42
CA GLU A 321 -36.40 -18.33 -17.47
C GLU A 321 -36.48 -16.79 -17.48
N LYS A 322 -36.94 -16.24 -18.61
CA LYS A 322 -37.25 -14.81 -18.70
C LYS A 322 -38.48 -14.49 -17.85
N LEU A 323 -38.41 -13.40 -17.10
CA LEU A 323 -39.48 -12.94 -16.22
C LEU A 323 -40.43 -12.00 -16.96
N PRO A 324 -41.75 -12.06 -16.71
CA PRO A 324 -42.68 -11.08 -17.24
C PRO A 324 -42.43 -9.68 -16.64
N PRO A 325 -42.87 -8.61 -17.35
CA PRO A 325 -42.95 -7.27 -16.78
C PRO A 325 -43.73 -7.24 -15.45
N ILE A 326 -43.55 -6.18 -14.68
CA ILE A 326 -44.35 -5.95 -13.46
C ILE A 326 -45.63 -5.23 -13.87
N ASP A 327 -46.75 -5.97 -13.91
CA ASP A 327 -48.05 -5.49 -14.38
C ASP A 327 -48.85 -4.83 -13.23
N TYR A 328 -49.00 -3.51 -13.34
CA TYR A 328 -49.63 -2.65 -12.35
C TYR A 328 -50.54 -1.64 -13.06
N ALA A 329 -51.84 -1.67 -12.74
CA ALA A 329 -52.85 -0.78 -13.31
C ALA A 329 -52.69 0.72 -12.97
N SER A 330 -51.75 1.06 -12.08
CA SER A 330 -51.41 2.43 -11.72
C SER A 330 -50.60 3.16 -12.80
N SER A 331 -50.56 4.49 -12.74
CA SER A 331 -49.78 5.34 -13.65
C SER A 331 -48.29 4.99 -13.64
N ASN A 332 -47.59 5.24 -14.75
CA ASN A 332 -46.13 5.10 -14.84
C ASN A 332 -45.39 6.39 -14.51
N THR A 333 -46.05 7.54 -14.55
CA THR A 333 -45.41 8.87 -14.45
C THR A 333 -45.75 9.62 -13.15
N SER A 334 -46.84 9.28 -12.47
CA SER A 334 -47.38 10.06 -11.35
C SER A 334 -48.12 9.20 -10.33
N SER A 335 -48.14 9.60 -9.05
CA SER A 335 -49.03 9.02 -8.03
C SER A 335 -49.39 10.05 -6.95
N LYS A 336 -50.10 9.63 -5.90
CA LYS A 336 -50.46 10.46 -4.72
C LYS A 336 -49.85 9.95 -3.42
N LEU A 337 -48.75 9.19 -3.49
CA LEU A 337 -48.17 8.50 -2.35
C LEU A 337 -47.28 9.40 -1.48
N GLY A 338 -46.67 10.43 -2.07
CA GLY A 338 -45.83 11.43 -1.40
C GLY A 338 -45.58 12.65 -2.27
N ASN A 339 -44.62 13.49 -1.88
CA ASN A 339 -44.35 14.79 -2.50
C ASN A 339 -43.06 14.78 -3.34
N GLN A 340 -42.48 13.61 -3.67
CA GLN A 340 -41.15 13.54 -4.28
C GLN A 340 -41.20 13.30 -5.80
N ASN A 341 -40.50 14.18 -6.53
CA ASN A 341 -40.16 13.97 -7.93
C ASN A 341 -38.83 13.21 -8.02
N VAL A 342 -38.79 12.19 -8.87
CA VAL A 342 -37.67 11.24 -8.94
C VAL A 342 -37.27 10.98 -10.39
N GLN A 343 -35.99 11.19 -10.69
CA GLN A 343 -35.35 10.78 -11.95
C GLN A 343 -34.35 9.65 -11.69
N ILE A 344 -34.49 8.55 -12.43
CA ILE A 344 -33.54 7.43 -12.41
C ILE A 344 -32.48 7.63 -13.51
N VAL A 345 -31.21 7.61 -13.11
CA VAL A 345 -30.04 7.69 -13.99
C VAL A 345 -29.10 6.52 -13.76
N ARG A 346 -28.35 6.15 -14.79
CA ARG A 346 -27.52 4.93 -14.78
C ARG A 346 -26.30 5.05 -15.68
N THR A 347 -25.35 4.17 -15.44
CA THR A 347 -24.19 3.94 -16.31
C THR A 347 -24.30 2.56 -16.92
N PHE A 348 -24.10 2.47 -18.24
CA PHE A 348 -23.82 1.23 -18.96
C PHE A 348 -22.75 1.53 -20.02
N SER A 349 -21.65 0.79 -20.03
CA SER A 349 -20.53 1.07 -20.92
C SER A 349 -20.89 1.01 -22.41
N CYS A 350 -20.45 2.00 -23.19
CA CYS A 350 -20.69 2.05 -24.64
C CYS A 350 -19.87 1.03 -25.44
N ILE A 351 -18.82 0.43 -24.84
CA ILE A 351 -17.98 -0.59 -25.48
C ILE A 351 -18.49 -2.03 -25.30
N TYR A 352 -19.45 -2.29 -24.40
CA TYR A 352 -20.00 -3.64 -24.21
C TYR A 352 -21.08 -3.97 -25.24
N LYS A 353 -20.82 -4.97 -26.08
CA LYS A 353 -21.61 -5.26 -27.30
C LYS A 353 -22.86 -6.13 -27.06
N HIS A 354 -23.10 -6.61 -25.85
CA HIS A 354 -24.19 -7.55 -25.54
C HIS A 354 -25.38 -6.89 -24.80
N TYR A 355 -25.41 -5.56 -24.65
CA TYR A 355 -26.59 -4.81 -24.17
C TYR A 355 -27.55 -4.37 -25.29
N LYS A 356 -27.65 -5.14 -26.39
CA LYS A 356 -28.30 -4.72 -27.64
C LYS A 356 -29.76 -4.32 -27.47
N GLU A 357 -30.44 -4.94 -26.51
CA GLU A 357 -31.87 -4.88 -26.25
C GLU A 357 -32.29 -3.60 -25.50
N PHE A 358 -31.37 -2.96 -24.76
CA PHE A 358 -31.71 -1.84 -23.86
C PHE A 358 -30.67 -0.70 -23.80
N ALA A 359 -29.39 -0.98 -24.04
CA ALA A 359 -28.31 0.01 -24.09
C ALA A 359 -27.30 -0.30 -25.23
N PRO A 360 -27.74 -0.41 -26.50
CA PRO A 360 -26.89 -0.80 -27.64
C PRO A 360 -25.73 0.16 -27.97
N ARG A 361 -25.70 1.35 -27.37
CA ARG A 361 -24.58 2.32 -27.41
C ARG A 361 -24.17 2.77 -25.99
N GLY A 362 -24.46 1.95 -24.98
CA GLY A 362 -24.35 2.32 -23.57
C GLY A 362 -25.37 3.36 -23.13
N GLU A 363 -25.19 3.85 -21.91
CA GLU A 363 -25.91 4.98 -21.32
C GLU A 363 -24.99 5.68 -20.30
N GLN A 364 -24.82 7.00 -20.43
CA GLN A 364 -24.05 7.84 -19.49
C GLN A 364 -24.95 8.92 -18.86
N SER A 365 -26.23 8.61 -18.62
CA SER A 365 -27.20 9.57 -18.08
C SER A 365 -26.81 10.05 -16.68
N LEU A 366 -26.09 9.22 -15.92
CA LEU A 366 -25.59 9.54 -14.59
C LEU A 366 -24.55 10.67 -14.60
N LEU A 367 -23.50 10.56 -15.43
CA LEU A 367 -22.48 11.59 -15.57
C LEU A 367 -23.08 12.93 -16.05
N LYS A 368 -23.96 12.89 -17.06
CA LYS A 368 -24.61 14.10 -17.59
C LYS A 368 -25.51 14.76 -16.55
N ALA A 369 -26.26 13.98 -15.76
CA ALA A 369 -27.09 14.52 -14.68
C ALA A 369 -26.26 15.19 -13.58
N ARG A 370 -25.13 14.57 -13.19
CA ARG A 370 -24.23 15.15 -12.18
C ARG A 370 -23.63 16.47 -12.66
N ILE A 371 -23.17 16.57 -13.91
CA ILE A 371 -22.69 17.83 -14.52
C ILE A 371 -23.78 18.91 -14.49
N LYS A 372 -25.02 18.57 -14.88
CA LYS A 372 -26.15 19.52 -14.89
C LYS A 372 -26.49 20.04 -13.49
N ALA A 373 -26.56 19.14 -12.51
CA ALA A 373 -26.86 19.50 -11.13
C ALA A 373 -25.77 20.41 -10.52
N LEU A 374 -24.49 20.08 -10.71
CA LEU A 374 -23.37 20.90 -10.23
C LEU A 374 -23.43 22.33 -10.79
N LYS A 375 -23.62 22.48 -12.11
CA LYS A 375 -23.71 23.79 -12.78
C LYS A 375 -24.86 24.67 -12.28
N ASN A 376 -25.88 24.09 -11.66
CA ASN A 376 -27.03 24.81 -11.13
C ASN A 376 -26.90 25.21 -9.65
N ALA A 377 -25.94 24.67 -8.91
CA ALA A 377 -25.68 24.98 -7.50
C ALA A 377 -25.54 26.50 -7.25
N LYS A 378 -26.25 27.03 -6.25
CA LYS A 378 -26.35 28.47 -5.96
C LYS A 378 -25.61 28.88 -4.70
N ASN A 379 -25.64 28.06 -3.66
CA ASN A 379 -25.19 28.40 -2.32
C ASN A 379 -24.16 27.39 -1.79
N PHE A 380 -24.42 26.08 -1.91
CA PHE A 380 -23.48 25.07 -1.41
C PHE A 380 -23.63 23.68 -2.04
N ILE A 381 -22.58 22.88 -1.87
CA ILE A 381 -22.55 21.47 -2.25
C ILE A 381 -22.00 20.63 -1.07
N TYR A 382 -22.69 19.53 -0.75
CA TYR A 382 -22.23 18.49 0.16
C TYR A 382 -22.07 17.16 -0.60
N ILE A 383 -20.91 16.52 -0.46
CA ILE A 383 -20.58 15.24 -1.10
C ILE A 383 -20.10 14.27 -0.03
N GLU A 384 -20.57 13.03 -0.10
CA GLU A 384 -20.07 11.93 0.70
C GLU A 384 -19.86 10.71 -0.21
N ASP A 385 -18.61 10.36 -0.48
CA ASP A 385 -18.27 9.38 -1.51
C ASP A 385 -17.08 8.50 -1.11
N GLN A 386 -17.16 7.21 -1.44
CA GLN A 386 -16.06 6.24 -1.25
C GLN A 386 -14.80 6.63 -2.04
N TYR A 387 -14.95 7.35 -3.15
CA TYR A 387 -13.84 7.85 -3.95
C TYR A 387 -14.08 9.33 -4.29
N PHE A 388 -13.01 10.11 -4.43
CA PHE A 388 -13.11 11.49 -4.92
C PHE A 388 -11.96 11.81 -5.88
N THR A 389 -11.89 11.01 -6.94
CA THR A 389 -10.80 11.04 -7.94
C THR A 389 -11.11 11.98 -9.10
N TYR A 390 -10.07 12.48 -9.76
CA TYR A 390 -10.15 13.48 -10.82
C TYR A 390 -10.95 13.00 -12.03
N VAL A 391 -12.14 13.57 -12.21
CA VAL A 391 -12.99 13.39 -13.39
C VAL A 391 -13.15 14.76 -14.05
N PRO A 392 -12.45 15.05 -15.17
CA PRO A 392 -12.37 16.38 -15.76
C PRO A 392 -13.71 17.09 -15.92
N GLU A 393 -14.73 16.41 -16.46
CA GLU A 393 -16.03 17.02 -16.76
C GLU A 393 -16.80 17.46 -15.49
N LEU A 394 -16.44 16.88 -14.34
CA LEU A 394 -17.02 17.18 -13.03
C LEU A 394 -16.15 18.14 -12.21
N PHE A 395 -14.83 18.07 -12.39
CA PHE A 395 -13.89 19.07 -11.90
C PHE A 395 -14.21 20.44 -12.53
N ASP A 396 -14.33 20.52 -13.85
CA ASP A 396 -14.72 21.74 -14.57
C ASP A 396 -16.06 22.29 -14.05
N ALA A 397 -17.05 21.40 -13.84
CA ALA A 397 -18.36 21.79 -13.33
C ALA A 397 -18.33 22.30 -11.88
N LEU A 398 -17.39 21.84 -11.05
CA LEU A 398 -17.16 22.37 -9.70
C LEU A 398 -16.41 23.71 -9.75
N MET A 399 -15.32 23.80 -10.51
CA MET A 399 -14.52 25.03 -10.68
C MET A 399 -15.36 26.19 -11.23
N GLU A 400 -16.30 25.92 -12.14
CA GLU A 400 -17.25 26.90 -12.68
C GLU A 400 -18.19 27.51 -11.62
N VAL A 401 -18.50 26.79 -10.53
CA VAL A 401 -19.47 27.23 -9.52
C VAL A 401 -18.85 27.63 -8.20
N LEU A 402 -17.67 27.13 -7.83
CA LEU A 402 -16.99 27.42 -6.57
C LEU A 402 -16.91 28.91 -6.18
N PRO A 403 -16.65 29.88 -7.09
CA PRO A 403 -16.62 31.30 -6.72
C PRO A 403 -17.88 31.81 -6.01
N ARG A 404 -19.06 31.29 -6.40
CA ARG A 404 -20.38 31.71 -5.87
C ARG A 404 -20.90 30.84 -4.73
N LEU A 405 -20.19 29.79 -4.31
CA LEU A 405 -20.64 28.93 -3.20
C LEU A 405 -20.06 29.41 -1.87
N GLN A 406 -20.89 29.37 -0.82
CA GLN A 406 -20.44 29.51 0.56
C GLN A 406 -19.49 28.37 0.95
N ARG A 407 -19.83 27.11 0.60
CA ARG A 407 -19.02 25.92 0.90
C ARG A 407 -19.14 24.84 -0.17
N LEU A 408 -18.03 24.14 -0.38
CA LEU A 408 -18.00 22.75 -0.85
C LEU A 408 -17.50 21.89 0.30
N VAL A 409 -18.35 21.01 0.84
CA VAL A 409 -18.00 20.08 1.91
C VAL A 409 -17.94 18.66 1.34
N VAL A 410 -16.81 17.98 1.48
CA VAL A 410 -16.61 16.60 1.01
C VAL A 410 -16.16 15.72 2.17
N VAL A 411 -16.83 14.59 2.38
CA VAL A 411 -16.40 13.51 3.26
C VAL A 411 -16.02 12.31 2.39
N LEU A 412 -14.79 11.81 2.50
CA LEU A 412 -14.33 10.66 1.70
C LEU A 412 -13.57 9.60 2.49
N GLN A 413 -13.48 8.41 1.89
CA GLN A 413 -12.60 7.34 2.32
C GLN A 413 -11.16 7.59 1.81
N PRO A 414 -10.10 7.44 2.64
CA PRO A 414 -8.73 7.50 2.16
C PRO A 414 -8.42 6.30 1.24
N SER A 415 -7.56 6.53 0.25
CA SER A 415 -7.15 5.48 -0.70
C SER A 415 -6.54 4.28 0.02
N ILE A 416 -7.22 3.14 -0.03
CA ILE A 416 -6.71 1.88 0.55
C ILE A 416 -5.43 1.44 -0.18
N ALA A 417 -4.54 0.76 0.54
CA ALA A 417 -3.22 0.33 0.07
C ALA A 417 -3.20 -0.24 -1.37
N LEU A 418 -4.14 -1.13 -1.70
CA LEU A 418 -4.24 -1.78 -3.02
C LEU A 418 -4.44 -0.80 -4.20
N LEU A 419 -5.01 0.39 -3.94
CA LEU A 419 -5.35 1.37 -4.97
C LEU A 419 -4.34 2.51 -5.10
N LYS A 420 -3.42 2.67 -4.12
CA LYS A 420 -2.33 3.67 -4.21
C LYS A 420 -1.41 3.41 -5.42
N PRO A 421 -0.90 2.17 -5.68
CA PRO A 421 -0.12 1.87 -6.89
C PRO A 421 -0.91 2.02 -8.21
N ALA A 422 -2.24 1.97 -8.15
CA ALA A 422 -3.13 2.21 -9.29
C ALA A 422 -3.38 3.71 -9.57
N GLY A 423 -2.70 4.62 -8.86
CA GLY A 423 -2.80 6.06 -9.06
C GLY A 423 -3.99 6.74 -8.39
N TYR A 424 -4.84 6.02 -7.64
CA TYR A 424 -6.06 6.63 -7.07
C TYR A 424 -5.74 7.79 -6.13
N GLU A 425 -4.64 7.74 -5.38
CA GLU A 425 -4.22 8.84 -4.51
C GLU A 425 -3.74 10.07 -5.30
N LYS A 426 -3.05 9.86 -6.44
CA LYS A 426 -2.74 10.93 -7.41
C LYS A 426 -4.03 11.57 -7.91
N TYR A 427 -5.01 10.79 -8.34
CA TYR A 427 -6.25 11.36 -8.87
C TYR A 427 -7.10 12.05 -7.79
N VAL A 428 -6.99 11.66 -6.52
CA VAL A 428 -7.56 12.42 -5.39
C VAL A 428 -6.82 13.75 -5.19
N TYR A 429 -5.49 13.78 -5.34
CA TYR A 429 -4.69 15.02 -5.34
C TYR A 429 -5.03 15.93 -6.52
N ASP A 430 -5.05 15.42 -7.75
CA ASP A 430 -5.43 16.16 -8.97
C ASP A 430 -6.84 16.76 -8.86
N MET A 431 -7.76 16.09 -8.14
CA MET A 431 -9.11 16.59 -7.88
C MET A 431 -9.11 17.70 -6.81
N ILE A 432 -8.47 17.46 -5.66
CA ILE A 432 -8.61 18.32 -4.47
C ILE A 432 -7.65 19.52 -4.50
N ASN A 433 -6.40 19.32 -4.90
CA ASN A 433 -5.35 20.32 -4.71
C ASN A 433 -5.60 21.62 -5.50
N PRO A 434 -6.03 21.59 -6.78
CA PRO A 434 -6.37 22.82 -7.49
C PRO A 434 -7.55 23.56 -6.85
N MET A 435 -8.59 22.83 -6.41
CA MET A 435 -9.75 23.42 -5.73
C MET A 435 -9.36 24.07 -4.39
N LYS A 436 -8.55 23.40 -3.56
CA LYS A 436 -8.03 23.96 -2.30
C LYS A 436 -7.05 25.12 -2.52
N LYS A 437 -6.25 25.11 -3.60
CA LYS A 437 -5.33 26.22 -3.92
C LYS A 437 -6.09 27.48 -4.31
N MET A 438 -7.18 27.34 -5.07
CA MET A 438 -7.97 28.48 -5.55
C MET A 438 -9.02 28.97 -4.53
N PHE A 439 -9.59 28.06 -3.72
CA PHE A 439 -10.68 28.36 -2.77
C PHE A 439 -10.43 27.77 -1.36
N PRO A 440 -9.31 28.11 -0.69
CA PRO A 440 -8.84 27.42 0.52
C PRO A 440 -9.83 27.41 1.69
N ASN A 441 -10.64 28.46 1.84
CA ASN A 441 -11.57 28.61 2.96
C ASN A 441 -12.96 28.01 2.69
N LYS A 442 -13.36 27.87 1.40
CA LYS A 442 -14.65 27.31 0.95
C LYS A 442 -14.61 25.79 0.77
N VAL A 443 -13.48 25.23 0.35
CA VAL A 443 -13.32 23.81 0.01
C VAL A 443 -12.86 23.02 1.24
N GLN A 444 -13.83 22.44 1.95
CA GLN A 444 -13.59 21.65 3.15
C GLN A 444 -13.63 20.15 2.82
N ILE A 445 -12.58 19.42 3.20
CA ILE A 445 -12.45 17.98 2.91
C ILE A 445 -12.10 17.23 4.19
N TYR A 446 -12.89 16.21 4.52
CA TYR A 446 -12.80 15.44 5.77
C TYR A 446 -12.78 13.94 5.51
N THR A 447 -12.36 13.19 6.52
CA THR A 447 -12.34 11.72 6.51
C THR A 447 -12.50 11.20 7.95
N PRO A 448 -12.94 9.94 8.18
CA PRO A 448 -12.96 9.39 9.54
C PRO A 448 -11.57 9.28 10.15
N LYS A 449 -11.48 9.38 11.47
CA LYS A 449 -10.23 9.19 12.22
C LYS A 449 -9.69 7.77 12.06
N THR A 450 -8.37 7.65 11.89
CA THR A 450 -7.69 6.39 11.52
C THR A 450 -7.84 5.30 12.58
N GLU A 451 -7.72 5.66 13.85
CA GLU A 451 -7.79 4.78 15.02
C GLU A 451 -9.18 4.15 15.24
N LEU A 452 -10.23 4.83 14.76
CA LEU A 452 -11.61 4.34 14.79
C LEU A 452 -11.86 3.26 13.72
N ASN A 453 -11.05 3.20 12.65
CA ASN A 453 -11.18 2.25 11.53
C ASN A 453 -12.62 2.16 10.97
N LEU A 454 -13.23 3.33 10.71
CA LEU A 454 -14.51 3.47 10.04
C LEU A 454 -14.32 3.56 8.52
N TYR A 455 -15.33 3.14 7.76
CA TYR A 455 -15.26 3.13 6.30
C TYR A 455 -16.40 3.93 5.66
N VAL A 456 -16.06 4.97 4.89
CA VAL A 456 -17.04 5.75 4.11
C VAL A 456 -17.34 5.01 2.81
N HIS A 457 -18.57 4.51 2.67
CA HIS A 457 -19.02 3.78 1.50
C HIS A 457 -20.20 4.46 0.77
N THR A 458 -20.79 5.50 1.32
CA THR A 458 -21.83 6.33 0.68
C THR A 458 -21.42 6.78 -0.74
N LYS A 459 -22.41 7.09 -1.58
CA LYS A 459 -22.25 7.79 -2.87
C LYS A 459 -23.35 8.85 -3.02
N LEU A 460 -23.17 9.97 -2.31
CA LEU A 460 -24.18 11.00 -2.08
C LEU A 460 -23.71 12.37 -2.57
N VAL A 461 -24.61 13.10 -3.24
CA VAL A 461 -24.47 14.53 -3.53
C VAL A 461 -25.75 15.24 -3.08
N ILE A 462 -25.62 16.27 -2.25
CA ILE A 462 -26.68 17.20 -1.87
C ILE A 462 -26.30 18.61 -2.33
N ILE A 463 -27.24 19.34 -2.93
CA ILE A 463 -27.03 20.71 -3.42
C ILE A 463 -28.16 21.62 -2.91
N ASP A 464 -27.79 22.75 -2.32
CA ASP A 464 -28.65 23.86 -1.86
C ASP A 464 -29.84 23.52 -0.95
N ASP A 465 -29.82 22.39 -0.22
CA ASP A 465 -31.02 21.85 0.48
C ASP A 465 -32.21 21.66 -0.50
N VAL A 466 -31.94 21.37 -1.78
CA VAL A 466 -32.95 21.16 -2.84
C VAL A 466 -32.80 19.81 -3.55
N TYR A 467 -31.60 19.50 -4.02
CA TYR A 467 -31.33 18.34 -4.87
C TYR A 467 -30.56 17.27 -4.11
N VAL A 468 -30.99 16.01 -4.24
CA VAL A 468 -30.26 14.83 -3.74
C VAL A 468 -29.99 13.88 -4.91
N SER A 469 -28.75 13.39 -5.04
CA SER A 469 -28.42 12.20 -5.82
C SER A 469 -27.80 11.16 -4.91
N LEU A 470 -28.40 9.96 -4.84
CA LEU A 470 -27.91 8.82 -4.06
C LEU A 470 -28.07 7.52 -4.85
N GLY A 471 -27.08 6.64 -4.78
CA GLY A 471 -27.08 5.34 -5.43
C GLY A 471 -25.75 4.63 -5.27
N SER A 472 -25.31 3.92 -6.31
CA SER A 472 -24.09 3.10 -6.29
C SER A 472 -22.86 3.77 -6.91
N ALA A 473 -23.04 4.84 -7.70
CA ALA A 473 -21.99 5.41 -8.53
C ALA A 473 -21.01 6.31 -7.77
N ASN A 474 -19.78 5.85 -7.65
CA ASN A 474 -18.69 6.58 -6.99
C ASN A 474 -18.20 7.80 -7.79
N TRP A 475 -17.45 8.70 -7.15
CA TRP A 475 -16.71 9.77 -7.83
C TRP A 475 -15.35 9.28 -8.38
N ASN A 476 -15.44 8.48 -9.44
CA ASN A 476 -14.34 8.06 -10.32
C ASN A 476 -14.82 7.90 -11.77
N ARG A 477 -13.93 7.67 -12.75
CA ARG A 477 -14.41 7.46 -14.13
C ARG A 477 -15.08 6.10 -14.28
N ARG A 478 -14.59 5.04 -13.62
CA ARG A 478 -15.16 3.69 -13.64
C ARG A 478 -16.68 3.68 -13.48
N SER A 479 -17.23 4.34 -12.45
CA SER A 479 -18.66 4.48 -12.20
C SER A 479 -19.38 5.46 -13.16
N MET A 480 -18.68 6.42 -13.78
CA MET A 480 -19.24 7.37 -14.74
C MET A 480 -19.29 6.83 -16.19
N THR A 481 -18.46 5.85 -16.55
CA THR A 481 -18.26 5.41 -17.94
C THR A 481 -18.40 3.90 -18.20
N SER A 482 -18.10 3.04 -17.21
CA SER A 482 -17.75 1.63 -17.46
C SER A 482 -18.58 0.63 -16.66
N ASP A 483 -18.59 0.75 -15.33
CA ASP A 483 -19.35 -0.14 -14.45
C ASP A 483 -20.85 0.10 -14.59
N SER A 484 -21.66 -0.95 -14.38
CA SER A 484 -23.11 -0.78 -14.40
C SER A 484 -23.61 -0.22 -13.07
N GLU A 485 -23.99 1.05 -13.06
CA GLU A 485 -24.35 1.82 -11.86
C GLU A 485 -25.79 2.33 -11.94
N LEU A 486 -26.40 2.62 -10.79
CA LEU A 486 -27.75 3.15 -10.69
C LEU A 486 -27.84 4.21 -9.58
N ASN A 487 -28.25 5.43 -9.93
CA ASN A 487 -28.53 6.51 -8.99
C ASN A 487 -29.98 7.01 -9.11
N THR A 488 -30.51 7.45 -7.97
CA THR A 488 -31.80 8.10 -7.83
C THR A 488 -31.56 9.59 -7.56
N ASN A 489 -32.06 10.44 -8.45
CA ASN A 489 -32.06 11.89 -8.27
C ASN A 489 -33.44 12.31 -7.74
N VAL A 490 -33.47 13.11 -6.68
CA VAL A 490 -34.70 13.51 -5.97
C VAL A 490 -34.76 15.02 -5.81
N VAL A 491 -35.93 15.59 -6.12
CA VAL A 491 -36.34 16.97 -5.82
C VAL A 491 -37.79 16.87 -5.34
N ASP A 492 -38.11 17.37 -4.14
CA ASP A 492 -39.49 17.31 -3.62
C ASP A 492 -40.30 18.58 -3.91
N ASP A 493 -41.59 18.52 -3.59
CA ASP A 493 -42.53 19.65 -3.68
C ASP A 493 -42.87 20.23 -2.28
N GLU A 494 -42.17 19.81 -1.21
CA GLU A 494 -42.46 20.18 0.19
C GLU A 494 -41.43 21.20 0.71
N THR A 495 -41.82 22.47 0.65
CA THR A 495 -40.94 23.59 1.00
C THR A 495 -40.86 23.85 2.51
N VAL A 496 -39.71 24.32 2.98
CA VAL A 496 -39.48 24.83 4.33
C VAL A 496 -38.61 26.09 4.30
N GLU A 497 -38.89 27.05 5.17
CA GLU A 497 -38.02 28.22 5.37
C GLU A 497 -36.78 27.84 6.17
N SER A 498 -35.61 28.17 5.63
CA SER A 498 -34.33 27.95 6.30
C SER A 498 -33.99 29.09 7.27
N PRO A 499 -33.11 28.87 8.28
CA PRO A 499 -32.53 29.93 9.11
C PRO A 499 -31.72 30.98 8.33
N ASP A 500 -31.35 30.66 7.08
CA ASP A 500 -30.71 31.56 6.13
C ASP A 500 -31.69 32.56 5.49
N GLY A 501 -33.01 32.39 5.71
CA GLY A 501 -34.06 33.30 5.21
C GLY A 501 -34.51 33.01 3.78
N ILE A 502 -34.17 31.84 3.23
CA ILE A 502 -34.62 31.36 1.92
C ILE A 502 -35.49 30.10 2.03
N THR A 503 -36.38 29.92 1.06
CA THR A 503 -37.19 28.71 0.90
C THR A 503 -36.34 27.58 0.31
N VAL A 504 -36.32 26.42 0.96
CA VAL A 504 -35.61 25.20 0.51
C VAL A 504 -36.55 23.98 0.56
N LEU A 505 -36.06 22.78 0.19
CA LEU A 505 -36.87 21.56 0.12
C LEU A 505 -36.60 20.61 1.29
N LYS A 506 -37.67 20.04 1.83
CA LYS A 506 -37.64 19.38 3.13
C LYS A 506 -36.76 18.13 3.17
N LEU A 507 -36.87 17.23 2.18
CA LEU A 507 -36.15 15.96 2.17
C LEU A 507 -34.63 16.18 2.10
N ALA A 508 -34.18 17.08 1.23
CA ALA A 508 -32.77 17.39 1.06
C ALA A 508 -32.19 18.03 2.34
N ARG A 509 -32.93 18.99 2.93
CA ARG A 509 -32.57 19.61 4.21
C ARG A 509 -32.49 18.61 5.36
N ASP A 510 -33.54 17.83 5.59
CA ASP A 510 -33.60 16.86 6.69
C ASP A 510 -32.48 15.80 6.57
N MET A 511 -32.19 15.36 5.33
CA MET A 511 -31.08 14.44 5.04
C MET A 511 -29.72 15.06 5.36
N ARG A 512 -29.48 16.32 4.94
CA ARG A 512 -28.25 17.04 5.26
C ARG A 512 -28.08 17.24 6.78
N ILE A 513 -29.14 17.61 7.51
CA ILE A 513 -29.10 17.74 8.97
C ILE A 513 -28.66 16.40 9.61
N ARG A 514 -29.24 15.28 9.17
CA ARG A 514 -28.87 13.96 9.70
C ARG A 514 -27.43 13.55 9.42
N LYS A 515 -26.90 13.78 8.21
CA LYS A 515 -25.50 13.47 7.90
C LYS A 515 -24.53 14.41 8.65
N PHE A 516 -24.92 15.66 8.88
CA PHE A 516 -24.16 16.56 9.75
C PHE A 516 -24.16 16.08 11.21
N MET A 517 -25.28 15.53 11.71
CA MET A 517 -25.38 14.94 13.06
C MET A 517 -24.43 13.75 13.26
N GLU A 518 -24.35 12.85 12.27
CA GLU A 518 -23.41 11.71 12.27
C GLU A 518 -21.94 12.18 12.31
N MET A 519 -21.58 13.13 11.44
CA MET A 519 -20.19 13.59 11.31
C MET A 519 -19.71 14.49 12.47
N THR A 520 -20.61 15.28 13.07
CA THR A 520 -20.26 16.28 14.09
C THR A 520 -20.67 15.91 15.52
N GLY A 521 -21.46 14.84 15.71
CA GLY A 521 -22.04 14.47 17.01
C GLY A 521 -23.10 15.42 17.55
N LEU A 522 -23.44 16.50 16.83
CA LEU A 522 -24.41 17.50 17.28
C LEU A 522 -25.85 17.04 17.05
N SER A 523 -26.74 17.36 17.99
CA SER A 523 -28.16 17.00 17.88
C SER A 523 -28.86 17.68 16.70
N TYR A 524 -29.84 16.97 16.13
CA TYR A 524 -30.70 17.46 15.05
C TYR A 524 -31.27 18.86 15.34
N ASP A 525 -31.81 19.08 16.55
CA ASP A 525 -32.41 20.36 16.95
C ASP A 525 -31.42 21.52 17.01
N LYS A 526 -30.13 21.24 17.29
CA LYS A 526 -29.07 22.26 17.26
C LYS A 526 -28.74 22.63 15.81
N LEU A 527 -28.49 21.61 14.97
CA LEU A 527 -28.14 21.77 13.55
C LEU A 527 -29.28 22.33 12.70
N ASN A 528 -30.54 22.07 13.03
CA ASN A 528 -31.70 22.57 12.29
C ASN A 528 -31.92 24.09 12.49
N LYS A 529 -31.51 24.63 13.65
CA LYS A 529 -31.62 26.06 14.00
C LYS A 529 -30.46 26.91 13.47
N MET A 530 -29.38 26.27 13.02
CA MET A 530 -28.21 26.94 12.45
C MET A 530 -28.48 27.35 11.00
N LYS A 531 -27.88 28.49 10.60
CA LYS A 531 -27.64 28.79 9.18
C LYS A 531 -26.75 27.72 8.56
N PHE A 532 -26.83 27.53 7.25
CA PHE A 532 -26.01 26.53 6.57
C PHE A 532 -24.52 26.71 6.86
N ILE A 533 -24.01 27.95 6.78
CA ILE A 533 -22.59 28.24 6.98
C ILE A 533 -22.12 27.94 8.42
N ASP A 534 -22.92 28.30 9.44
CA ASP A 534 -22.65 27.99 10.84
C ASP A 534 -22.59 26.47 11.08
N ALA A 535 -23.49 25.72 10.44
CA ALA A 535 -23.59 24.28 10.52
C ALA A 535 -22.44 23.57 9.79
N ALA A 536 -22.02 24.08 8.64
CA ALA A 536 -20.88 23.56 7.88
C ALA A 536 -19.57 23.76 8.65
N ASP A 537 -19.41 24.92 9.30
CA ASP A 537 -18.21 25.23 10.07
C ASP A 537 -18.11 24.43 11.38
N GLN A 538 -19.19 23.74 11.82
CA GLN A 538 -19.10 22.71 12.87
C GLN A 538 -18.23 21.51 12.45
N PHE A 539 -18.04 21.23 11.16
CA PHE A 539 -17.10 20.18 10.74
C PHE A 539 -15.65 20.54 11.08
N ARG A 540 -15.25 21.82 10.99
CA ARG A 540 -13.91 22.26 11.40
C ARG A 540 -13.69 22.03 12.90
N LEU A 541 -14.72 22.28 13.71
CA LEU A 541 -14.68 22.05 15.17
C LEU A 541 -14.65 20.55 15.49
N ALA A 542 -15.48 19.75 14.83
CA ALA A 542 -15.48 18.30 15.00
C ALA A 542 -14.12 17.70 14.59
N ALA A 543 -13.50 18.16 13.49
CA ALA A 543 -12.23 17.65 13.00
C ALA A 543 -11.02 17.86 13.93
N ILE A 544 -11.16 18.67 14.99
CA ILE A 544 -10.16 18.87 16.05
C ILE A 544 -10.61 18.38 17.44
N ASP A 545 -11.87 18.01 17.60
CA ASP A 545 -12.43 17.46 18.84
C ASP A 545 -12.11 15.96 18.92
N GLU A 546 -11.36 15.53 19.94
CA GLU A 546 -10.99 14.12 20.16
C GLU A 546 -12.19 13.18 20.21
N SER A 547 -13.37 13.63 20.64
CA SER A 547 -14.58 12.83 20.77
C SER A 547 -15.37 12.62 19.48
N SER A 548 -15.07 13.38 18.41
CA SER A 548 -15.75 13.23 17.11
C SER A 548 -15.26 12.00 16.32
N ILE A 549 -15.94 11.67 15.22
CA ILE A 549 -15.52 10.59 14.32
C ILE A 549 -14.64 11.04 13.15
N ILE A 550 -14.49 12.34 12.89
CA ILE A 550 -13.84 12.88 11.68
C ILE A 550 -12.53 13.63 11.98
N MET A 551 -11.69 13.75 10.97
CA MET A 551 -10.50 14.61 10.92
C MET A 551 -10.37 15.30 9.55
N ASN A 552 -9.52 16.32 9.45
CA ASN A 552 -9.20 16.97 8.18
C ASN A 552 -8.50 15.99 7.22
N PHE A 553 -8.98 15.90 5.97
CA PHE A 553 -8.29 15.14 4.93
C PHE A 553 -7.27 16.02 4.19
N VAL A 554 -6.02 15.56 4.19
CA VAL A 554 -4.91 16.16 3.45
C VAL A 554 -4.24 15.05 2.63
N VAL A 555 -4.40 15.12 1.32
CA VAL A 555 -3.51 14.42 0.39
C VAL A 555 -2.36 15.37 0.06
N LYS A 556 -1.12 14.92 0.27
CA LYS A 556 0.08 15.68 -0.06
C LYS A 556 0.54 15.32 -1.47
N ASP A 557 1.17 16.26 -2.18
CA ASP A 557 1.95 15.90 -3.36
C ASP A 557 3.01 14.87 -2.93
N THR A 558 3.14 13.81 -3.70
CA THR A 558 4.05 12.71 -3.36
C THR A 558 4.66 12.21 -4.65
N TRP A 559 5.97 11.93 -4.64
CA TRP A 559 6.75 11.97 -5.87
C TRP A 559 6.34 10.94 -6.95
N TYR A 560 5.81 9.76 -6.60
CA TYR A 560 5.19 8.84 -7.59
C TYR A 560 4.07 9.46 -8.42
N PHE A 561 3.39 10.52 -7.97
CA PHE A 561 2.39 11.20 -8.78
C PHE A 561 2.95 11.70 -10.11
N HIS A 562 4.26 11.92 -10.19
CA HIS A 562 4.95 12.41 -11.39
C HIS A 562 5.58 11.27 -12.22
N THR A 563 5.39 10.01 -11.84
CA THR A 563 5.71 8.86 -12.68
C THR A 563 4.56 8.59 -13.69
N PRO A 564 4.78 7.86 -14.81
CA PRO A 564 3.78 7.53 -15.83
C PRO A 564 2.56 6.64 -15.43
N ILE A 565 2.05 6.82 -14.21
CA ILE A 565 0.78 6.31 -13.66
C ILE A 565 -0.42 6.53 -14.60
N ASP A 566 -0.44 7.60 -15.40
CA ASP A 566 -1.51 7.85 -16.37
C ASP A 566 -1.62 6.75 -17.44
N THR A 567 -0.53 6.00 -17.71
CA THR A 567 -0.59 4.77 -18.53
C THR A 567 -1.44 3.72 -17.82
N ILE A 568 -1.17 3.46 -16.53
CA ILE A 568 -1.88 2.47 -15.70
C ILE A 568 -3.38 2.81 -15.61
N ARG A 569 -3.72 4.10 -15.58
CA ARG A 569 -5.10 4.61 -15.56
C ARG A 569 -5.99 3.94 -16.60
N GLY A 570 -5.50 3.74 -17.82
CA GLY A 570 -6.27 3.18 -18.93
C GLY A 570 -6.88 1.80 -18.66
N GLN A 571 -6.30 1.00 -17.75
CA GLN A 571 -6.81 -0.33 -17.36
C GLN A 571 -7.59 -0.36 -16.04
N VAL A 572 -7.25 0.52 -15.08
CA VAL A 572 -7.82 0.51 -13.72
C VAL A 572 -8.95 1.52 -13.52
N ASP A 573 -8.97 2.59 -14.32
CA ASP A 573 -9.98 3.65 -14.35
C ASP A 573 -10.13 4.16 -15.82
N PRO A 574 -10.72 3.35 -16.73
CA PRO A 574 -10.67 3.60 -18.17
C PRO A 574 -11.20 4.98 -18.60
N GLN A 575 -10.42 5.68 -19.44
CA GLN A 575 -10.60 7.11 -19.75
C GLN A 575 -11.49 7.40 -21.00
N GLU A 576 -12.14 6.39 -21.58
CA GLU A 576 -12.67 6.49 -22.94
C GLU A 576 -14.02 7.23 -23.08
N PHE A 577 -13.99 8.55 -22.90
CA PHE A 577 -15.07 9.45 -23.32
C PHE A 577 -15.13 9.61 -24.85
N SER A 578 -13.97 9.49 -25.52
CA SER A 578 -13.78 9.80 -26.94
C SER A 578 -14.44 8.82 -27.91
N ILE A 579 -14.62 7.55 -27.52
CA ILE A 579 -15.16 6.51 -28.43
C ILE A 579 -16.68 6.65 -28.62
N CYS A 580 -17.43 7.06 -27.58
CA CYS A 580 -18.89 7.13 -27.66
C CYS A 580 -19.42 8.31 -28.52
N HIS A 581 -18.56 9.23 -28.99
CA HIS A 581 -18.95 10.43 -29.75
C HIS A 581 -18.56 10.42 -31.24
N ILE A 582 -17.82 9.42 -31.74
CA ILE A 582 -17.46 9.34 -33.16
C ILE A 582 -18.58 8.63 -33.94
N SER A 583 -19.26 9.37 -34.83
CA SER A 583 -20.09 8.77 -35.88
C SER A 583 -19.21 7.90 -36.79
N ILE A 584 -19.65 6.66 -37.04
CA ILE A 584 -18.91 5.62 -37.78
C ILE A 584 -18.62 5.97 -39.27
N ASP A 585 -19.11 7.12 -39.76
CA ASP A 585 -18.99 7.56 -41.16
C ASP A 585 -17.83 8.54 -41.46
N MET A 586 -17.06 8.99 -40.46
CA MET A 586 -15.90 9.87 -40.68
C MET A 586 -14.66 9.42 -39.89
N LEU A 587 -13.91 8.48 -40.47
CA LEU A 587 -12.43 8.41 -40.44
C LEU A 587 -11.95 7.26 -41.33
N CYS A 588 -11.96 7.49 -42.65
CA CYS A 588 -11.28 6.62 -43.62
C CYS A 588 -10.33 7.45 -44.52
N PRO A 589 -9.16 7.87 -44.00
CA PRO A 589 -8.05 8.25 -44.86
C PRO A 589 -7.51 6.98 -45.53
N ARG A 590 -7.51 6.97 -46.87
CA ARG A 590 -6.87 5.92 -47.66
C ARG A 590 -5.34 5.99 -47.49
N SER A 591 -4.66 4.84 -47.65
CA SER A 591 -3.22 4.60 -47.44
C SER A 591 -2.79 4.68 -45.97
N VAL A 592 -2.33 3.61 -45.32
CA VAL A 592 -1.10 2.85 -45.64
C VAL A 592 -1.33 1.35 -45.86
N THR A 593 -0.42 0.71 -46.59
CA THR A 593 -0.47 -0.67 -47.07
C THR A 593 -0.28 -1.75 -46.00
N THR A 594 -1.17 -2.74 -46.03
CA THR A 594 -0.98 -4.18 -45.75
C THR A 594 0.20 -4.62 -44.86
N PHE A 595 -0.12 -5.11 -43.66
CA PHE A 595 0.40 -6.41 -43.20
C PHE A 595 -0.69 -7.18 -42.43
N SER A 596 -1.19 -8.25 -43.06
CA SER A 596 -2.01 -9.30 -42.46
C SER A 596 -1.16 -10.58 -42.26
N ASN A 597 -1.77 -11.68 -41.79
CA ASN A 597 -1.14 -12.99 -41.51
C ASN A 597 -0.25 -13.09 -40.28
N VAL A 598 -0.95 -13.08 -39.14
CA VAL A 598 -0.42 -12.93 -37.80
C VAL A 598 -1.57 -13.25 -36.80
N LEU A 599 -1.77 -14.53 -36.44
CA LEU A 599 -2.68 -15.03 -35.36
C LEU A 599 -2.15 -16.36 -34.71
N PRO A 600 -2.54 -16.78 -33.49
CA PRO A 600 -1.65 -16.83 -32.32
C PRO A 600 -1.57 -18.22 -31.66
N CYS A 601 -0.53 -19.00 -31.93
CA CYS A 601 -0.48 -20.43 -31.52
C CYS A 601 0.58 -20.82 -30.47
N ALA A 602 1.03 -19.89 -29.61
CA ALA A 602 2.12 -20.15 -28.65
C ALA A 602 1.72 -20.21 -27.16
N VAL A 603 0.53 -19.74 -26.77
CA VAL A 603 0.15 -19.64 -25.34
C VAL A 603 -0.50 -20.93 -24.80
N ILE A 604 -1.20 -21.69 -25.65
CA ILE A 604 -1.84 -22.97 -25.26
C ILE A 604 -0.81 -24.03 -24.85
N LEU A 605 0.47 -23.91 -25.26
CA LEU A 605 1.50 -24.88 -24.86
C LEU A 605 2.20 -24.58 -23.54
N PHE A 606 2.20 -23.35 -22.99
CA PHE A 606 2.94 -23.06 -21.75
C PHE A 606 2.15 -23.34 -20.47
N VAL A 607 0.81 -23.30 -20.50
CA VAL A 607 -0.02 -23.84 -19.41
C VAL A 607 0.08 -25.38 -19.37
N ALA A 608 0.35 -26.02 -20.51
CA ALA A 608 0.72 -27.44 -20.57
C ALA A 608 2.18 -27.70 -20.18
N PHE A 609 3.15 -26.81 -20.45
CA PHE A 609 4.57 -27.04 -20.14
C PHE A 609 5.04 -26.64 -18.74
N VAL A 610 4.25 -25.87 -17.98
CA VAL A 610 4.42 -25.79 -16.51
C VAL A 610 3.70 -26.95 -15.79
N SER A 611 2.99 -27.81 -16.53
CA SER A 611 2.39 -29.06 -16.04
C SER A 611 2.91 -30.33 -16.74
N SER A 612 3.94 -30.23 -17.59
CA SER A 612 4.57 -31.38 -18.27
C SER A 612 6.05 -31.19 -18.62
N THR A 613 6.86 -30.69 -17.67
CA THR A 613 8.19 -31.31 -17.55
C THR A 613 8.00 -32.73 -17.00
N THR A 614 8.78 -33.67 -17.53
CA THR A 614 8.66 -35.09 -17.19
C THR A 614 9.10 -35.36 -15.76
N ALA A 615 8.15 -35.24 -14.83
CA ALA A 615 8.21 -35.92 -13.55
C ALA A 615 8.26 -37.44 -13.79
N ARG A 616 9.48 -37.97 -13.98
CA ARG A 616 9.75 -39.36 -13.62
C ARG A 616 9.52 -39.49 -12.11
N GLN A 617 8.33 -39.99 -11.78
CA GLN A 617 7.97 -40.67 -10.53
C GLN A 617 8.61 -40.13 -9.25
N GLY A 618 7.87 -39.28 -8.55
CA GLY A 618 8.15 -38.92 -7.16
C GLY A 618 7.17 -37.88 -6.66
N VAL A 619 6.21 -38.29 -5.82
CA VAL A 619 5.56 -37.33 -4.91
C VAL A 619 6.60 -37.07 -3.82
N ASP A 620 7.43 -36.05 -4.03
CA ASP A 620 8.49 -35.67 -3.10
C ASP A 620 7.83 -35.15 -1.81
N LYS A 621 7.67 -36.06 -0.85
CA LYS A 621 7.22 -35.71 0.51
C LYS A 621 8.34 -34.90 1.13
N GLY A 622 8.06 -33.66 1.49
CA GLY A 622 9.00 -32.82 2.22
C GLY A 622 9.54 -33.54 3.45
N ASP A 623 10.82 -33.31 3.75
CA ASP A 623 11.53 -33.92 4.86
C ASP A 623 10.90 -33.51 6.20
N PRO A 624 10.28 -34.45 6.94
CA PRO A 624 9.62 -34.15 8.20
C PRO A 624 10.60 -34.08 9.38
N SER A 625 11.90 -34.37 9.18
CA SER A 625 12.96 -34.22 10.19
C SER A 625 12.88 -32.85 10.86
N ASP A 626 13.02 -32.82 12.18
CA ASP A 626 13.23 -31.62 12.99
C ASP A 626 14.73 -31.36 13.27
N GLY A 627 15.62 -32.10 12.60
CA GLY A 627 17.06 -32.03 12.77
C GLY A 627 17.61 -32.84 13.95
N SER A 628 16.77 -33.45 14.80
CA SER A 628 17.24 -34.27 15.94
C SER A 628 17.88 -35.60 15.52
N ASP A 629 17.60 -36.08 14.31
CA ASP A 629 18.20 -37.25 13.68
C ASP A 629 19.52 -36.93 12.92
N VAL A 630 19.88 -35.65 12.80
CA VAL A 630 21.11 -35.19 12.15
C VAL A 630 22.23 -35.10 13.18
N ALA A 631 23.24 -35.96 13.03
CA ALA A 631 24.43 -35.97 13.87
C ALA A 631 25.23 -34.66 13.72
N ILE A 632 25.70 -34.12 14.85
CA ILE A 632 26.54 -32.91 14.88
C ILE A 632 27.96 -33.23 14.38
N ASP A 633 28.48 -32.37 13.50
CA ASP A 633 29.82 -32.45 12.92
C ASP A 633 30.73 -31.35 13.50
N GLN A 634 32.04 -31.58 13.53
CA GLN A 634 32.99 -30.57 14.02
C GLN A 634 33.13 -29.47 12.96
N PRO A 635 32.77 -28.20 13.25
CA PRO A 635 32.89 -27.13 12.26
C PRO A 635 34.34 -26.83 11.90
N LEU A 636 34.50 -26.27 10.69
CA LEU A 636 35.76 -25.72 10.18
C LEU A 636 36.12 -24.49 11.02
N THR A 637 37.29 -24.45 11.66
CA THR A 637 37.66 -23.39 12.62
C THR A 637 38.65 -22.38 12.05
N GLU A 638 39.25 -22.64 10.88
CA GLU A 638 40.28 -21.77 10.30
C GLU A 638 39.65 -20.66 9.44
N ALA A 639 40.13 -19.43 9.61
CA ALA A 639 39.62 -18.27 8.86
C ALA A 639 39.68 -18.44 7.33
N THR A 640 40.69 -19.18 6.83
CA THR A 640 40.89 -19.47 5.41
C THR A 640 39.81 -20.37 4.79
N ASP A 641 39.09 -21.16 5.61
CA ASP A 641 37.95 -21.95 5.11
C ASP A 641 36.76 -21.03 4.77
N TRP A 642 36.54 -19.99 5.56
CA TRP A 642 35.37 -19.11 5.46
C TRP A 642 35.60 -17.91 4.54
N PHE A 643 36.80 -17.34 4.55
CA PHE A 643 37.12 -16.10 3.83
C PHE A 643 37.42 -16.33 2.35
N LEU A 644 37.10 -15.33 1.52
CA LEU A 644 37.50 -15.30 0.12
C LEU A 644 39.02 -15.18 0.00
N THR A 645 39.58 -15.90 -0.98
CA THR A 645 40.95 -15.76 -1.44
C THR A 645 41.12 -14.55 -2.34
N GLU A 646 42.37 -14.14 -2.59
CA GLU A 646 42.75 -13.11 -3.57
C GLU A 646 42.07 -13.30 -4.94
N GLN A 647 42.04 -14.55 -5.43
CA GLN A 647 41.42 -14.89 -6.70
C GLN A 647 39.90 -14.75 -6.66
N GLU A 648 39.22 -15.29 -5.63
CA GLU A 648 37.77 -15.17 -5.49
C GLU A 648 37.33 -13.69 -5.36
N ILE A 649 38.13 -12.84 -4.70
CA ILE A 649 37.91 -11.38 -4.65
C ILE A 649 38.07 -10.76 -6.04
N THR A 650 39.13 -11.11 -6.77
CA THR A 650 39.41 -10.63 -8.13
C THR A 650 38.31 -11.03 -9.11
N ASP A 651 37.83 -12.27 -9.04
CA ASP A 651 36.72 -12.79 -9.84
C ASP A 651 35.41 -12.04 -9.53
N SER A 652 35.15 -11.73 -8.26
CA SER A 652 33.99 -10.91 -7.82
C SER A 652 34.01 -9.44 -8.29
N ARG A 653 35.14 -9.02 -8.88
CA ARG A 653 35.43 -7.68 -9.42
C ARG A 653 35.65 -7.72 -10.94
N GLY A 654 35.10 -8.72 -11.63
CA GLY A 654 35.22 -8.86 -13.09
C GLY A 654 36.66 -9.07 -13.58
N GLY A 655 37.52 -9.67 -12.75
CA GLY A 655 38.94 -9.89 -13.05
C GLY A 655 39.87 -8.73 -12.64
N ALA A 656 39.34 -7.63 -12.08
CA ALA A 656 40.15 -6.52 -11.60
C ALA A 656 40.69 -6.78 -10.17
N PRO A 657 42.02 -6.76 -9.95
CA PRO A 657 42.62 -6.87 -8.62
C PRO A 657 42.06 -5.84 -7.61
N ARG A 658 42.19 -6.13 -6.31
CA ARG A 658 41.71 -5.25 -5.24
C ARG A 658 42.86 -4.53 -4.53
N ASP A 659 43.19 -3.34 -5.02
CA ASP A 659 44.17 -2.48 -4.36
C ASP A 659 43.58 -1.80 -3.11
N GLY A 660 44.45 -1.53 -2.11
CA GLY A 660 44.14 -0.73 -0.94
C GLY A 660 43.37 -1.42 0.20
N LEU A 661 42.81 -2.61 0.01
CA LEU A 661 42.18 -3.42 1.05
C LEU A 661 42.85 -4.81 1.13
N SER A 662 43.20 -5.26 2.33
CA SER A 662 43.76 -6.59 2.56
C SER A 662 42.78 -7.71 2.12
N VAL A 663 43.29 -8.88 1.73
CA VAL A 663 42.44 -10.07 1.48
C VAL A 663 41.69 -10.45 2.77
N TYR A 664 42.43 -10.57 3.86
CA TYR A 664 41.94 -10.55 5.25
C TYR A 664 43.08 -10.07 6.14
N THR A 665 42.79 -9.82 7.41
CA THR A 665 43.76 -9.37 8.41
C THR A 665 43.67 -10.21 9.68
N GLU A 666 44.76 -10.26 10.45
CA GLU A 666 44.89 -11.08 11.67
C GLU A 666 45.22 -10.24 12.91
N GLY A 667 44.81 -10.76 14.08
CA GLY A 667 45.14 -10.18 15.38
C GLY A 667 44.33 -8.93 15.73
N ASN A 668 43.20 -8.70 15.07
CA ASN A 668 42.28 -7.62 15.42
C ASN A 668 41.65 -7.89 16.80
N ALA A 669 41.37 -6.83 17.55
CA ALA A 669 40.52 -6.88 18.73
C ALA A 669 39.09 -6.45 18.34
N ILE A 670 38.11 -7.33 18.59
CA ILE A 670 36.70 -7.10 18.29
C ILE A 670 35.89 -6.88 19.57
N THR A 671 35.01 -5.90 19.56
CA THR A 671 33.93 -5.73 20.56
C THR A 671 32.61 -5.75 19.82
N SER A 672 31.65 -6.56 20.29
CA SER A 672 30.39 -6.82 19.61
C SER A 672 29.17 -6.27 20.36
N PHE A 673 28.36 -5.50 19.65
CA PHE A 673 27.15 -4.88 20.15
C PHE A 673 25.94 -5.61 19.56
N THR A 674 25.15 -6.22 20.43
CA THR A 674 23.96 -6.99 20.03
C THR A 674 22.69 -6.15 20.01
N VAL A 675 22.74 -4.97 20.62
CA VAL A 675 21.63 -4.01 20.71
C VAL A 675 22.12 -2.56 20.55
N PRO A 676 21.27 -1.61 20.13
CA PRO A 676 21.76 -0.29 19.71
C PRO A 676 22.38 0.57 20.81
N ASN A 677 21.85 0.56 22.04
CA ASN A 677 22.38 1.41 23.12
C ASN A 677 23.86 1.07 23.48
N GLU A 678 24.27 -0.20 23.37
CA GLU A 678 25.69 -0.60 23.55
C GLU A 678 26.59 0.10 22.52
N PHE A 679 26.16 0.12 21.25
CA PHE A 679 26.86 0.80 20.15
C PHE A 679 26.93 2.30 20.37
N PHE A 680 25.79 2.97 20.62
CA PHE A 680 25.76 4.42 20.83
C PHE A 680 26.62 4.85 22.02
N ASN A 681 26.63 4.07 23.11
CA ASN A 681 27.48 4.32 24.26
C ASN A 681 28.97 4.25 23.90
N SER A 682 29.40 3.18 23.22
CA SER A 682 30.80 2.99 22.81
C SER A 682 31.27 4.07 21.83
N VAL A 683 30.44 4.43 20.84
CA VAL A 683 30.76 5.48 19.87
C VAL A 683 30.91 6.83 20.58
N TYR A 684 30.01 7.19 21.50
CA TYR A 684 30.13 8.43 22.27
C TYR A 684 31.44 8.46 23.07
N ASP A 685 31.81 7.36 23.72
CA ASP A 685 33.01 7.32 24.57
C ASP A 685 34.30 7.46 23.75
N ASP A 686 34.41 6.80 22.58
CA ASP A 686 35.54 7.01 21.67
C ASP A 686 35.55 8.42 21.05
N LEU A 687 34.40 8.93 20.58
CA LEU A 687 34.31 10.27 19.97
C LEU A 687 34.62 11.39 20.97
N SER A 688 34.30 11.20 22.26
CA SER A 688 34.52 12.19 23.31
C SER A 688 36.00 12.45 23.62
N VAL A 689 36.90 11.54 23.22
CA VAL A 689 38.36 11.68 23.44
C VAL A 689 39.15 12.07 22.18
N VAL A 690 38.52 12.15 21.01
CA VAL A 690 39.19 12.57 19.76
C VAL A 690 39.68 14.02 19.86
N GLY A 691 40.92 14.30 19.46
CA GLY A 691 41.51 15.65 19.46
C GLY A 691 42.55 15.87 18.35
N ASP A 692 43.49 16.78 18.60
CA ASP A 692 44.55 17.18 17.66
C ASP A 692 45.30 15.99 17.03
N GLY A 693 45.61 16.11 15.73
CA GLY A 693 46.24 15.07 14.92
C GLY A 693 45.34 13.87 14.55
N GLN A 694 44.09 13.83 15.00
CA GLN A 694 43.13 12.75 14.70
C GLN A 694 41.99 13.20 13.79
N ARG A 695 41.40 12.23 13.09
CA ARG A 695 40.27 12.41 12.18
C ARG A 695 39.20 11.33 12.36
N VAL A 696 37.95 11.73 12.15
CA VAL A 696 36.77 10.86 12.17
C VAL A 696 36.19 10.78 10.76
N LEU A 697 36.11 9.58 10.19
CA LEU A 697 35.55 9.32 8.87
C LEU A 697 34.22 8.57 9.03
N ILE A 698 33.12 9.10 8.49
CA ILE A 698 31.78 8.51 8.64
C ILE A 698 31.18 8.24 7.27
N THR A 699 30.60 7.05 7.09
CA THR A 699 29.61 6.79 6.02
C THR A 699 28.25 6.54 6.66
N ALA A 700 27.21 7.16 6.09
CA ALA A 700 25.84 7.07 6.59
C ALA A 700 24.82 7.03 5.45
N TYR A 701 23.66 6.45 5.74
CA TYR A 701 22.46 6.55 4.91
C TYR A 701 21.57 7.72 5.38
N GLU A 702 21.44 7.91 6.69
CA GLU A 702 20.64 8.99 7.32
C GLU A 702 21.37 9.50 8.59
N SER A 703 21.16 10.75 8.98
CA SER A 703 21.65 11.34 10.23
C SER A 703 20.60 12.28 10.83
N ALA A 704 20.48 12.32 12.16
CA ALA A 704 19.56 13.23 12.87
C ALA A 704 20.21 13.87 14.11
N LEU A 705 19.64 14.99 14.58
CA LEU A 705 20.08 15.68 15.80
C LEU A 705 19.56 14.95 17.06
N ILE A 706 20.07 13.76 17.33
CA ILE A 706 19.68 12.92 18.48
C ILE A 706 20.72 12.93 19.62
N PRO A 707 20.31 12.68 20.88
CA PRO A 707 21.22 12.31 21.97
C PRO A 707 21.79 10.90 21.78
N PHE A 708 23.09 10.73 22.04
CA PHE A 708 23.76 9.42 22.03
C PHE A 708 23.49 8.62 23.32
N LYS A 709 23.37 9.30 24.46
CA LYS A 709 23.09 8.68 25.78
C LYS A 709 21.81 9.29 26.40
N PRO A 710 20.62 9.08 25.80
CA PRO A 710 19.37 9.67 26.30
C PRO A 710 19.01 9.23 27.72
N ASP A 711 19.48 8.07 28.16
CA ASP A 711 19.37 7.54 29.52
C ASP A 711 20.19 8.34 30.56
N VAL A 712 21.18 9.12 30.12
CA VAL A 712 22.00 10.01 30.96
C VAL A 712 21.64 11.49 30.72
N ASP A 713 21.45 11.88 29.46
CA ASP A 713 21.11 13.22 29.00
C ASP A 713 20.06 13.14 27.89
N VAL A 714 18.80 12.98 28.30
CA VAL A 714 17.63 12.95 27.40
C VAL A 714 17.50 14.21 26.53
N SER A 715 18.08 15.34 26.97
CA SER A 715 18.00 16.61 26.25
C SER A 715 19.03 16.75 25.13
N GLY A 716 20.07 15.92 25.11
CA GLY A 716 21.22 16.06 24.21
C GLY A 716 22.07 17.30 24.47
N ALA A 717 21.91 18.00 25.60
CA ALA A 717 22.67 19.20 25.94
C ALA A 717 24.19 18.99 25.99
N THR A 718 24.64 17.76 26.28
CA THR A 718 26.05 17.34 26.21
C THR A 718 26.26 16.12 25.32
N THR A 719 25.26 15.26 25.18
CA THR A 719 25.35 14.01 24.41
C THR A 719 24.70 14.07 23.03
N GLY A 720 24.11 15.21 22.66
CA GLY A 720 23.50 15.46 21.36
C GLY A 720 24.52 15.50 20.23
N TYR A 721 24.13 15.00 19.06
CA TYR A 721 24.93 14.90 17.84
C TYR A 721 25.78 16.15 17.58
N GLN A 722 25.16 17.32 17.48
CA GLN A 722 25.86 18.60 17.26
C GLN A 722 26.96 18.86 18.30
N ASN A 723 26.69 18.62 19.59
CA ASN A 723 27.59 18.93 20.69
C ASN A 723 28.80 17.98 20.72
N VAL A 724 28.59 16.69 20.39
CA VAL A 724 29.68 15.72 20.24
C VAL A 724 30.63 16.14 19.12
N PHE A 725 30.10 16.46 17.93
CA PHE A 725 30.93 16.86 16.79
C PHE A 725 31.59 18.25 16.96
N ALA A 726 30.91 19.20 17.60
CA ALA A 726 31.52 20.48 17.99
C ALA A 726 32.72 20.25 18.93
N GLY A 727 32.57 19.43 19.96
CA GLY A 727 33.65 19.13 20.91
C GLY A 727 34.87 18.46 20.27
N ILE A 728 34.68 17.62 19.23
CA ILE A 728 35.80 17.05 18.46
C ILE A 728 36.60 18.16 17.78
N VAL A 729 35.93 19.08 17.08
CA VAL A 729 36.56 20.19 16.37
C VAL A 729 37.22 21.16 17.35
N GLU A 730 36.58 21.50 18.47
CA GLU A 730 37.17 22.35 19.53
C GLU A 730 38.50 21.80 20.05
N ARG A 731 38.66 20.48 20.15
CA ARG A 731 39.89 19.80 20.59
C ARG A 731 40.93 19.60 19.48
N GLY A 732 40.67 20.04 18.26
CA GLY A 732 41.57 19.92 17.10
C GLY A 732 41.36 18.67 16.24
N GLY A 733 40.31 17.89 16.49
CA GLY A 733 39.97 16.73 15.67
C GLY A 733 39.26 17.12 14.37
N GLN A 734 39.57 16.45 13.27
CA GLN A 734 38.90 16.62 11.98
C GLN A 734 37.71 15.65 11.83
N VAL A 735 36.65 16.05 11.14
CA VAL A 735 35.47 15.19 10.90
C VAL A 735 35.08 15.25 9.42
N ASN A 736 34.87 14.08 8.79
CA ASN A 736 34.51 13.95 7.39
C ASN A 736 33.36 12.94 7.25
N ILE A 737 32.19 13.41 6.82
CA ILE A 737 30.95 12.62 6.72
C ILE A 737 30.50 12.54 5.27
N LEU A 738 30.38 11.32 4.76
CA LEU A 738 29.69 10.98 3.50
C LEU A 738 28.30 10.43 3.85
N SER A 739 27.24 11.22 3.64
CA SER A 739 25.86 10.73 3.72
C SER A 739 25.31 10.49 2.33
N TRP A 740 24.44 9.50 2.16
CA TRP A 740 23.59 9.45 0.98
C TRP A 740 22.63 10.64 0.93
N ALA A 741 22.37 11.16 -0.27
CA ALA A 741 21.15 11.87 -0.64
C ALA A 741 20.99 11.81 -2.16
N ASN A 742 19.76 12.04 -2.65
CA ASN A 742 19.49 12.28 -4.06
C ASN A 742 18.17 13.05 -4.23
N LEU A 743 17.58 13.00 -5.43
CA LEU A 743 16.30 13.66 -5.68
C LEU A 743 15.16 13.14 -4.79
N LEU A 744 15.18 11.86 -4.40
CA LEU A 744 14.12 11.16 -3.65
C LEU A 744 14.34 11.19 -2.14
N GLU A 745 15.59 11.10 -1.69
CA GLU A 745 15.94 11.10 -0.26
C GLU A 745 16.79 12.32 0.13
N ARG A 746 16.28 13.11 1.10
CA ARG A 746 16.87 14.40 1.52
C ARG A 746 16.79 14.63 3.04
N SER A 747 16.48 13.61 3.84
CA SER A 747 16.23 13.68 5.29
C SER A 747 17.32 14.40 6.11
N SER A 748 18.59 14.31 5.73
CA SER A 748 19.72 14.75 6.57
C SER A 748 20.19 16.20 6.30
N VAL A 749 19.46 17.00 5.51
CA VAL A 749 19.87 18.36 5.11
C VAL A 749 20.08 19.29 6.31
N GLU A 750 19.23 19.19 7.34
CA GLU A 750 19.34 20.01 8.56
C GLU A 750 20.63 19.72 9.32
N VAL A 751 20.89 18.44 9.64
CA VAL A 751 22.11 18.00 10.35
C VAL A 751 23.36 18.41 9.58
N ARG A 752 23.36 18.19 8.26
CA ARG A 752 24.45 18.60 7.39
C ARG A 752 24.74 20.09 7.50
N ASN A 753 23.71 20.93 7.48
CA ASN A 753 23.88 22.38 7.57
C ASN A 753 24.42 22.79 8.95
N VAL A 754 23.93 22.16 10.02
CA VAL A 754 24.45 22.35 11.39
C VAL A 754 25.93 21.99 11.48
N ILE A 755 26.33 20.80 11.01
CA ILE A 755 27.73 20.34 11.07
C ILE A 755 28.67 21.23 10.25
N ASN A 756 28.29 21.61 9.03
CA ASN A 756 29.09 22.52 8.20
C ASN A 756 29.12 23.98 8.71
N SER A 757 28.24 24.35 9.66
CA SER A 757 28.24 25.67 10.29
C SER A 757 29.14 25.77 11.52
N LEU A 758 29.70 24.64 11.99
CA LEU A 758 30.62 24.63 13.13
C LEU A 758 31.89 25.45 12.81
N PRO A 759 32.37 26.29 13.74
CA PRO A 759 33.58 27.07 13.53
C PRO A 759 34.80 26.14 13.43
N PRO A 760 35.85 26.51 12.67
CA PRO A 760 37.11 25.80 12.68
C PRO A 760 37.76 25.78 14.06
N SER A 761 38.59 24.77 14.32
CA SER A 761 39.27 24.60 15.58
C SER A 761 40.17 25.79 15.94
N PRO A 762 40.12 26.31 17.18
CA PRO A 762 41.08 27.31 17.65
C PRO A 762 42.49 26.73 17.87
N VAL A 763 42.65 25.41 17.82
CA VAL A 763 43.94 24.71 18.02
C VAL A 763 44.76 24.67 16.72
N ASN A 764 44.14 24.26 15.61
CA ASN A 764 44.83 23.86 14.39
C ASN A 764 44.03 24.09 13.08
N ASP A 765 42.92 24.86 13.11
CA ASP A 765 41.96 25.04 12.00
C ASP A 765 41.29 23.74 11.48
N ALA A 766 41.31 22.64 12.23
CA ALA A 766 40.53 21.44 11.92
C ALA A 766 39.03 21.77 11.80
N ARG A 767 38.30 21.00 10.99
CA ARG A 767 36.90 21.27 10.63
C ARG A 767 36.07 20.00 10.60
N ALA A 768 34.76 20.17 10.75
CA ALA A 768 33.79 19.17 10.35
C ALA A 768 33.25 19.48 8.95
N LEU A 769 33.27 18.49 8.07
CA LEU A 769 32.71 18.55 6.72
C LEU A 769 31.70 17.43 6.53
N PHE A 770 30.44 17.80 6.28
CA PHE A 770 29.37 16.89 5.93
C PHE A 770 28.99 17.13 4.47
N ILE A 771 29.25 16.15 3.61
CA ILE A 771 28.87 16.19 2.20
C ILE A 771 27.87 15.07 1.88
N PHE A 772 27.01 15.35 0.91
CA PHE A 772 26.14 14.35 0.31
C PHE A 772 26.83 13.65 -0.85
N ASP A 773 26.55 12.37 -1.00
CA ASP A 773 27.05 11.49 -2.04
C ASP A 773 25.87 10.82 -2.76
N ASP A 774 25.88 10.91 -4.08
CA ASP A 774 24.83 10.51 -5.03
C ASP A 774 25.37 9.64 -6.17
N ARG A 775 26.66 9.28 -6.12
CA ARG A 775 27.41 8.61 -7.18
C ARG A 775 27.01 7.14 -7.33
N LEU A 776 25.84 6.92 -7.92
CA LEU A 776 25.13 5.64 -7.96
C LEU A 776 24.59 5.36 -9.37
N SER A 777 24.35 4.08 -9.68
CA SER A 777 23.91 3.64 -11.01
C SER A 777 22.47 4.00 -11.36
N THR A 778 21.61 4.23 -10.37
CA THR A 778 20.21 4.64 -10.56
C THR A 778 19.71 5.55 -9.44
N ILE A 779 18.70 6.37 -9.73
CA ILE A 779 17.96 7.17 -8.74
C ILE A 779 17.31 6.33 -7.62
N SER A 780 17.04 5.03 -7.87
CA SER A 780 16.50 4.09 -6.88
C SER A 780 17.57 3.25 -6.17
N SER A 781 18.86 3.48 -6.41
CA SER A 781 19.97 2.92 -5.64
C SER A 781 20.33 3.81 -4.44
N SER A 782 21.04 3.27 -3.44
CA SER A 782 21.52 4.05 -2.29
C SER A 782 22.95 3.73 -1.86
N HIS A 783 23.61 4.72 -1.25
CA HIS A 783 24.79 4.45 -0.44
C HIS A 783 24.34 4.02 0.96
N HIS A 784 24.37 2.72 1.22
CA HIS A 784 23.67 2.15 2.38
C HIS A 784 24.61 1.75 3.53
N GLN A 785 25.93 1.85 3.33
CA GLN A 785 26.98 1.69 4.35
C GLN A 785 26.76 2.56 5.60
N LYS A 786 26.94 1.96 6.78
CA LYS A 786 27.02 2.67 8.08
C LYS A 786 28.36 2.33 8.74
N THR A 787 29.32 3.26 8.66
CA THR A 787 30.64 3.07 9.27
C THR A 787 31.15 4.33 9.94
N ILE A 788 31.92 4.18 11.02
CA ILE A 788 32.62 5.26 11.72
C ILE A 788 34.06 4.81 11.92
N VAL A 789 35.04 5.60 11.49
CA VAL A 789 36.47 5.32 11.70
C VAL A 789 37.10 6.46 12.47
N ILE A 790 37.88 6.13 13.49
CA ILE A 790 38.67 7.07 14.28
C ILE A 790 40.14 6.71 14.10
N ALA A 791 40.93 7.65 13.56
CA ALA A 791 42.31 7.42 13.20
C ALA A 791 43.17 8.67 13.42
N ALA A 792 44.44 8.49 13.82
CA ALA A 792 45.46 9.51 13.61
C ALA A 792 45.70 9.74 12.09
N THR A 793 46.09 10.96 11.71
CA THR A 793 46.51 11.26 10.32
C THR A 793 47.80 10.51 9.96
N SER A 794 48.75 10.46 10.90
CA SER A 794 49.92 9.59 10.83
C SER A 794 50.30 9.04 12.21
N SER A 795 50.98 7.89 12.25
CA SER A 795 51.64 7.36 13.45
C SER A 795 52.93 6.61 13.12
N SER A 796 53.98 6.89 13.91
CA SER A 796 55.25 6.15 13.93
C SER A 796 55.25 4.95 14.88
N GLY A 797 54.20 4.77 15.68
CA GLY A 797 54.00 3.62 16.56
C GLY A 797 53.85 2.34 15.74
N HIS A 798 54.70 1.35 16.00
CA HIS A 798 54.70 0.09 15.25
C HIS A 798 53.51 -0.82 15.59
N ASP A 799 52.86 -0.58 16.73
CA ASP A 799 51.67 -1.29 17.21
C ASP A 799 50.39 -0.41 17.23
N ASP A 800 50.47 0.84 16.75
CA ASP A 800 49.34 1.76 16.72
C ASP A 800 48.38 1.37 15.59
N HIS A 801 47.07 1.30 15.85
CA HIS A 801 46.07 1.03 14.81
C HIS A 801 44.83 1.92 14.98
N PRO A 802 44.10 2.22 13.89
CA PRO A 802 42.83 2.93 13.98
C PRO A 802 41.73 2.05 14.58
N VAL A 803 40.63 2.69 14.96
CA VAL A 803 39.39 2.05 15.40
C VAL A 803 38.31 2.24 14.33
N ALA A 804 37.51 1.22 14.04
CA ALA A 804 36.38 1.30 13.12
C ALA A 804 35.12 0.63 13.69
N TYR A 805 33.95 1.16 13.35
CA TYR A 805 32.64 0.61 13.64
C TYR A 805 31.98 0.16 12.32
N VAL A 806 31.41 -1.05 12.30
CA VAL A 806 30.72 -1.64 11.14
C VAL A 806 29.44 -2.37 11.58
N GLY A 807 28.30 -2.09 10.94
CA GLY A 807 27.01 -2.71 11.26
C GLY A 807 25.81 -2.07 10.57
N GLY A 808 24.61 -2.32 11.09
CA GLY A 808 23.34 -1.83 10.50
C GLY A 808 22.91 -0.43 10.95
N ILE A 809 23.54 0.14 11.98
CA ILE A 809 23.03 1.30 12.72
C ILE A 809 23.55 2.63 12.17
N ASP A 810 22.63 3.50 11.74
CA ASP A 810 22.86 4.92 11.45
C ASP A 810 22.73 5.77 12.73
N LEU A 811 23.46 6.89 12.81
CA LEU A 811 23.38 7.87 13.91
C LEU A 811 22.18 8.81 13.72
N THR A 812 20.97 8.27 13.90
CA THR A 812 19.72 8.96 13.55
C THR A 812 18.50 8.48 14.35
N ASN A 813 17.35 9.12 14.11
CA ASN A 813 16.05 8.82 14.71
C ASN A 813 15.66 7.34 14.60
N ASP A 814 14.86 6.87 15.54
CA ASP A 814 14.44 5.49 15.81
C ASP A 814 15.53 4.48 16.17
N ARG A 815 16.82 4.72 15.92
CA ARG A 815 17.83 3.65 16.04
C ARG A 815 18.22 3.31 17.49
N TRP A 816 18.17 4.25 18.44
CA TRP A 816 18.53 3.98 19.85
C TRP A 816 17.46 3.17 20.58
N ASP A 817 17.81 1.99 21.10
CA ASP A 817 16.94 1.15 21.93
C ASP A 817 17.76 0.22 22.84
N ASN A 818 17.10 -0.41 23.80
CA ASN A 818 17.67 -1.42 24.71
C ASN A 818 17.16 -2.84 24.41
N ILE A 819 17.83 -3.86 24.98
CA ILE A 819 17.52 -5.29 24.80
C ILE A 819 16.12 -5.75 25.26
N TYR A 820 15.38 -4.90 25.96
CA TYR A 820 14.03 -5.18 26.45
C TYR A 820 12.94 -4.46 25.66
N HIS A 821 13.31 -3.58 24.71
CA HIS A 821 12.42 -2.76 23.88
C HIS A 821 11.33 -2.01 24.67
N ASN A 822 11.66 -1.59 25.90
CA ASN A 822 10.74 -0.94 26.83
C ASN A 822 11.00 0.57 26.99
N SER A 823 11.83 1.15 26.11
CA SER A 823 12.30 2.53 26.20
C SER A 823 11.44 3.58 25.47
N SER A 824 10.24 3.24 25.01
CA SER A 824 9.40 4.15 24.19
C SER A 824 9.22 5.55 24.79
N THR A 825 8.97 5.67 26.10
CA THR A 825 8.84 6.97 26.78
C THR A 825 10.14 7.77 26.79
N LEU A 826 11.29 7.10 26.92
CA LEU A 826 12.61 7.73 26.88
C LEU A 826 12.97 8.18 25.45
N ARG A 827 12.67 7.34 24.45
CA ARG A 827 12.82 7.66 23.01
C ARG A 827 11.94 8.83 22.60
N ASP A 828 10.68 8.85 23.04
CA ASP A 828 9.75 9.95 22.79
C ASP A 828 10.25 11.26 23.45
N ALA A 829 10.74 11.20 24.69
CA ALA A 829 11.26 12.36 25.41
C ALA A 829 12.58 12.92 24.84
N GLY A 830 13.44 12.05 24.28
CA GLY A 830 14.70 12.43 23.64
C GLY A 830 14.58 12.82 22.16
N GLY A 831 13.35 12.91 21.62
CA GLY A 831 13.11 13.23 20.21
C GLY A 831 13.57 12.13 19.23
N ILE A 832 13.82 10.91 19.72
CA ILE A 832 14.34 9.79 18.93
C ILE A 832 13.22 9.13 18.12
N THR A 833 12.02 8.96 18.69
CA THR A 833 10.94 8.23 18.01
C THR A 833 10.43 8.98 16.77
N LYS A 834 10.39 8.28 15.62
CA LYS A 834 9.86 8.78 14.34
C LYS A 834 8.70 7.89 13.86
N ASP A 835 9.01 6.65 13.45
CA ASP A 835 8.06 5.70 12.85
C ASP A 835 7.80 4.48 13.76
N PHE A 836 8.78 4.06 14.58
CA PHE A 836 8.73 2.81 15.36
C PHE A 836 8.97 3.01 16.87
N LYS A 837 8.35 2.16 17.70
CA LYS A 837 8.42 2.27 19.17
C LYS A 837 9.63 1.57 19.79
N GLY A 838 10.35 0.78 19.00
CA GLY A 838 11.63 0.16 19.34
C GLY A 838 12.32 -0.41 18.11
N TRP A 839 13.61 -0.76 18.24
CA TRP A 839 14.51 -1.05 17.13
C TRP A 839 15.47 -2.20 17.47
N ILE A 840 15.55 -3.19 16.58
CA ILE A 840 16.38 -4.39 16.69
C ILE A 840 17.47 -4.30 15.62
N ASP A 841 18.74 -4.23 16.03
CA ASP A 841 19.90 -4.09 15.15
C ASP A 841 21.18 -4.59 15.84
N GLY A 842 22.32 -4.59 15.15
CA GLY A 842 23.62 -4.94 15.72
C GLY A 842 24.81 -4.29 15.02
N HIS A 843 25.96 -4.27 15.70
CA HIS A 843 27.17 -3.58 15.23
C HIS A 843 28.44 -4.20 15.85
N ILE A 844 29.62 -3.97 15.26
CA ILE A 844 30.91 -4.29 15.89
C ILE A 844 31.86 -3.09 15.89
N ARG A 845 32.73 -3.03 16.89
CA ARG A 845 33.94 -2.20 16.96
C ARG A 845 35.16 -3.05 16.68
N ILE A 846 36.04 -2.56 15.82
CA ILE A 846 37.27 -3.18 15.34
C ILE A 846 38.43 -2.29 15.76
N HIS A 847 39.42 -2.82 16.47
CA HIS A 847 40.70 -2.15 16.71
C HIS A 847 41.83 -3.02 16.16
N GLY A 848 42.52 -2.54 15.13
CA GLY A 848 43.53 -3.33 14.42
C GLY A 848 43.64 -3.04 12.91
N PRO A 849 44.36 -3.89 12.16
CA PRO A 849 44.57 -3.70 10.72
C PRO A 849 43.28 -3.61 9.90
N ALA A 850 42.21 -4.36 10.20
CA ALA A 850 40.94 -4.26 9.46
C ALA A 850 40.27 -2.88 9.54
N ALA A 851 40.55 -2.07 10.59
CA ALA A 851 40.06 -0.70 10.65
C ALA A 851 40.72 0.21 9.58
N LYS A 852 41.93 -0.13 9.11
CA LYS A 852 42.56 0.52 7.95
C LYS A 852 41.81 0.19 6.64
N ASP A 853 41.37 -1.05 6.46
CA ASP A 853 40.57 -1.46 5.29
C ASP A 853 39.21 -0.71 5.24
N VAL A 854 38.53 -0.54 6.39
CA VAL A 854 37.29 0.26 6.48
C VAL A 854 37.56 1.75 6.19
N ALA A 855 38.68 2.30 6.69
CA ALA A 855 39.10 3.66 6.39
C ALA A 855 39.37 3.86 4.89
N ASN A 856 40.09 2.93 4.27
CA ASN A 856 40.44 2.99 2.85
C ASN A 856 39.18 2.93 1.97
N ASN A 857 38.15 2.16 2.36
CA ASN A 857 36.86 2.19 1.67
C ASN A 857 36.17 3.57 1.70
N HIS A 858 36.21 4.28 2.83
CA HIS A 858 35.72 5.67 2.89
C HIS A 858 36.59 6.60 2.04
N LEU A 859 37.92 6.50 2.16
CA LEU A 859 38.87 7.33 1.42
C LEU A 859 38.75 7.14 -0.10
N SER A 860 38.50 5.92 -0.61
CA SER A 860 38.23 5.67 -2.03
C SER A 860 37.07 6.52 -2.55
N ARG A 861 35.95 6.59 -1.80
CA ARG A 861 34.79 7.41 -2.16
C ARG A 861 35.06 8.90 -1.99
N TRP A 862 35.68 9.32 -0.89
CA TRP A 862 35.97 10.73 -0.63
C TRP A 862 36.96 11.32 -1.65
N ASN A 863 37.99 10.56 -2.02
CA ASN A 863 39.10 11.01 -2.89
C ASN A 863 38.90 10.72 -4.39
N SER A 864 37.76 10.16 -4.81
CA SER A 864 37.47 9.96 -6.24
C SER A 864 37.58 11.28 -7.03
N ASP A 865 38.06 11.18 -8.27
CA ASP A 865 38.16 12.33 -9.19
C ASP A 865 36.78 12.81 -9.64
N TYR A 866 35.78 11.93 -9.64
CA TYR A 866 34.38 12.30 -9.87
C TYR A 866 33.75 12.78 -8.56
N MET A 867 33.45 14.08 -8.52
CA MET A 867 32.82 14.75 -7.38
C MET A 867 31.32 14.43 -7.35
N PRO A 868 30.70 14.23 -6.16
CA PRO A 868 29.25 14.08 -6.05
C PRO A 868 28.54 15.41 -6.34
N THR A 869 27.23 15.36 -6.61
CA THR A 869 26.37 16.51 -6.92
C THR A 869 26.90 17.32 -8.11
N ARG A 870 26.92 16.71 -9.30
CA ARG A 870 27.52 17.24 -10.55
C ARG A 870 26.73 16.94 -11.83
N GLY A 871 25.67 16.13 -11.77
CA GLY A 871 24.81 15.78 -12.91
C GLY A 871 23.68 16.77 -13.15
N LEU A 872 22.99 16.63 -14.30
CA LEU A 872 21.85 17.48 -14.68
C LEU A 872 20.64 17.33 -13.74
N GLU A 873 20.54 16.21 -13.03
CA GLU A 873 19.50 16.01 -12.01
C GLU A 873 19.77 16.82 -10.74
N ASP A 874 21.03 17.20 -10.48
CA ASP A 874 21.45 17.82 -9.23
C ASP A 874 21.11 19.32 -9.16
N ASP A 875 20.85 19.95 -10.32
CA ASP A 875 20.28 21.29 -10.41
C ASP A 875 18.88 21.39 -9.76
N MET A 876 18.21 20.25 -9.49
CA MET A 876 16.94 20.17 -8.76
C MET A 876 17.09 19.80 -7.27
N LEU A 877 18.32 19.72 -6.75
CA LEU A 877 18.58 19.56 -5.33
C LEU A 877 18.45 20.89 -4.60
N SER A 878 17.84 20.87 -3.41
CA SER A 878 17.63 22.05 -2.56
C SER A 878 18.86 22.38 -1.69
N PHE A 879 20.04 21.87 -2.06
CA PHE A 879 21.28 22.01 -1.33
C PHE A 879 22.48 21.97 -2.30
N ASN A 880 23.60 22.57 -1.90
CA ASN A 880 24.87 22.48 -2.62
C ASN A 880 25.96 22.02 -1.65
N ASN A 881 26.78 21.04 -2.03
CA ASN A 881 27.91 20.57 -1.23
C ASN A 881 28.94 21.70 -0.96
N PRO A 882 29.51 21.80 0.26
CA PRO A 882 30.57 22.77 0.52
C PRO A 882 31.81 22.42 -0.32
N PRO A 883 32.70 23.38 -0.60
CA PRO A 883 34.03 23.08 -1.09
C PRO A 883 34.74 22.12 -0.12
N TYR A 884 35.22 20.99 -0.65
CA TYR A 884 35.97 20.00 0.10
C TYR A 884 37.23 19.59 -0.67
N TYR A 885 38.16 18.93 0.02
CA TYR A 885 39.48 18.58 -0.50
C TYR A 885 39.76 17.09 -0.29
N LYS A 886 40.66 16.52 -1.09
CA LYS A 886 41.12 15.14 -0.90
C LYS A 886 41.83 15.01 0.44
N LEU A 887 41.58 13.91 1.14
CA LEU A 887 42.23 13.56 2.40
C LEU A 887 43.46 12.69 2.14
N ASP A 888 44.55 12.93 2.84
CA ASP A 888 45.74 12.09 2.75
C ASP A 888 45.44 10.65 3.16
N PRO A 889 46.12 9.63 2.58
CA PRO A 889 46.08 8.25 3.08
C PRO A 889 46.47 8.16 4.57
N LEU A 890 46.10 7.06 5.24
CA LEU A 890 46.57 6.79 6.60
C LEU A 890 48.05 6.37 6.60
N ASP A 891 48.94 7.22 7.11
CA ASP A 891 50.38 6.93 7.20
C ASP A 891 50.75 6.32 8.56
N TYR A 892 50.65 4.98 8.65
CA TYR A 892 50.95 4.23 9.88
C TYR A 892 52.16 3.32 9.67
N ALA A 893 53.14 3.40 10.58
CA ALA A 893 54.28 2.49 10.63
C ALA A 893 53.89 1.04 10.97
N SER A 894 52.74 0.84 11.61
CA SER A 894 52.21 -0.50 11.93
C SER A 894 51.79 -1.28 10.68
N SER A 895 51.84 -2.61 10.77
CA SER A 895 51.51 -3.51 9.65
C SER A 895 50.10 -3.26 9.07
N THR A 896 49.95 -3.50 7.78
CA THR A 896 48.66 -3.36 7.07
C THR A 896 47.71 -4.54 7.33
N ASN A 897 48.22 -5.73 7.67
CA ASN A 897 47.42 -6.95 7.71
C ASN A 897 47.59 -7.83 8.98
N LYS A 898 48.50 -7.50 9.90
CA LYS A 898 48.72 -8.25 11.14
C LYS A 898 48.91 -7.32 12.33
N SER A 899 48.44 -7.70 13.51
CA SER A 899 48.80 -7.05 14.77
C SER A 899 48.76 -8.06 15.94
N THR A 900 48.98 -7.61 17.17
CA THR A 900 48.90 -8.44 18.38
C THR A 900 47.79 -8.00 19.35
N LEU A 901 46.92 -7.07 18.93
CA LEU A 901 45.91 -6.43 19.77
C LEU A 901 44.79 -7.38 20.24
N GLY A 902 44.45 -8.37 19.43
CA GLY A 902 43.44 -9.38 19.71
C GLY A 902 43.70 -10.70 19.00
N LYS A 903 42.64 -11.49 18.83
CA LYS A 903 42.69 -12.88 18.33
C LYS A 903 41.81 -13.12 17.11
N GLN A 904 41.13 -12.10 16.61
CA GLN A 904 40.17 -12.24 15.54
C GLN A 904 40.80 -11.98 14.17
N SER A 905 40.54 -12.90 13.24
CA SER A 905 40.77 -12.70 11.82
C SER A 905 39.55 -12.02 11.22
N VAL A 906 39.76 -11.02 10.36
CA VAL A 906 38.69 -10.19 9.79
C VAL A 906 38.90 -10.02 8.29
N GLN A 907 37.84 -10.24 7.51
CA GLN A 907 37.78 -9.91 6.09
C GLN A 907 36.70 -8.85 5.85
N ILE A 908 37.09 -7.72 5.26
CA ILE A 908 36.16 -6.70 4.77
C ILE A 908 35.69 -7.07 3.35
N VAL A 909 34.38 -7.15 3.18
CA VAL A 909 33.69 -7.38 1.91
C VAL A 909 32.68 -6.27 1.64
N ARG A 910 32.41 -5.99 0.37
CA ARG A 910 31.59 -4.84 -0.03
C ARG A 910 30.85 -5.11 -1.34
N THR A 911 29.85 -4.28 -1.57
CA THR A 911 29.12 -4.22 -2.85
C THR A 911 29.38 -2.85 -3.47
N PHE A 912 29.60 -2.81 -4.79
CA PHE A 912 29.54 -1.61 -5.61
C PHE A 912 29.00 -2.01 -7.00
N SER A 913 27.93 -1.35 -7.47
CA SER A 913 27.33 -1.64 -8.79
C SER A 913 28.36 -1.54 -9.91
N CYS A 914 28.41 -2.59 -10.74
CA CYS A 914 29.18 -2.60 -11.98
C CYS A 914 28.60 -1.69 -13.09
N LYS A 915 27.40 -1.12 -12.88
CA LYS A 915 26.74 -0.20 -13.83
C LYS A 915 27.08 1.28 -13.61
N TYR A 916 27.80 1.62 -12.53
CA TYR A 916 28.22 3.01 -12.32
C TYR A 916 29.63 3.23 -12.88
N GLU A 917 29.74 4.07 -13.90
CA GLU A 917 30.96 4.22 -14.70
C GLU A 917 32.07 5.03 -14.01
N HIS A 918 31.78 5.73 -12.91
CA HIS A 918 32.73 6.62 -12.23
C HIS A 918 33.30 6.04 -10.92
N TYR A 919 33.54 4.73 -10.88
CA TYR A 919 34.32 4.04 -9.84
C TYR A 919 35.67 3.51 -10.37
N THR A 920 36.19 4.07 -11.46
CA THR A 920 37.36 3.54 -12.18
C THR A 920 38.62 3.43 -11.32
N GLU A 921 38.72 4.24 -10.28
CA GLU A 921 39.89 4.34 -9.39
C GLU A 921 39.96 3.20 -8.34
N PHE A 922 38.84 2.52 -8.04
CA PHE A 922 38.79 1.52 -6.94
C PHE A 922 37.87 0.31 -7.18
N ALA A 923 36.87 0.42 -8.05
CA ALA A 923 35.97 -0.67 -8.44
C ALA A 923 35.57 -0.54 -9.93
N PRO A 924 36.53 -0.60 -10.88
CA PRO A 924 36.31 -0.30 -12.30
C PRO A 924 35.31 -1.20 -13.02
N HIS A 925 34.98 -2.36 -12.45
CA HIS A 925 33.96 -3.30 -12.94
C HIS A 925 32.93 -3.63 -11.83
N GLY A 926 32.79 -2.76 -10.83
CA GLY A 926 32.07 -3.03 -9.59
C GLY A 926 32.83 -3.97 -8.64
N GLU A 927 32.16 -4.35 -7.55
CA GLU A 927 32.62 -5.40 -6.62
C GLU A 927 31.39 -6.11 -6.04
N THR A 928 31.40 -7.45 -6.04
CA THR A 928 30.34 -8.30 -5.45
C THR A 928 30.90 -9.27 -4.41
N SER A 929 32.04 -8.94 -3.79
CA SER A 929 32.74 -9.78 -2.80
C SER A 929 31.85 -10.15 -1.62
N LEU A 930 30.87 -9.31 -1.27
CA LEU A 930 29.90 -9.56 -0.23
C LEU A 930 28.95 -10.73 -0.55
N LEU A 931 28.43 -10.81 -1.79
CA LEU A 931 27.59 -11.92 -2.24
C LEU A 931 28.38 -13.23 -2.28
N GLN A 932 29.59 -13.19 -2.84
CA GLN A 932 30.44 -14.39 -2.95
C GLN A 932 30.85 -14.94 -1.57
N ALA A 933 31.20 -14.07 -0.62
CA ALA A 933 31.50 -14.47 0.74
C ALA A 933 30.28 -15.11 1.44
N ARG A 934 29.08 -14.56 1.22
CA ARG A 934 27.83 -15.13 1.77
C ARG A 934 27.57 -16.54 1.21
N ILE A 935 27.75 -16.74 -0.10
CA ILE A 935 27.61 -18.05 -0.76
C ILE A 935 28.63 -19.05 -0.19
N LYS A 936 29.92 -18.69 -0.14
CA LYS A 936 30.99 -19.55 0.40
C LYS A 936 30.74 -19.96 1.85
N ALA A 937 30.35 -19.02 2.70
CA ALA A 937 30.06 -19.28 4.10
C ALA A 937 28.87 -20.25 4.26
N ILE A 938 27.77 -20.06 3.51
CA ILE A 938 26.63 -21.00 3.51
C ILE A 938 27.07 -22.38 3.04
N GLN A 939 27.86 -22.46 1.95
CA GLN A 939 28.36 -23.73 1.40
C GLN A 939 29.29 -24.50 2.34
N ASN A 940 29.89 -23.84 3.34
CA ASN A 940 30.75 -24.46 4.35
C ASN A 940 30.02 -24.83 5.66
N ALA A 941 28.81 -24.31 5.88
CA ALA A 941 27.98 -24.60 7.06
C ALA A 941 27.77 -26.10 7.31
N ARG A 942 28.05 -26.57 8.52
CA ARG A 942 28.01 -27.98 8.93
C ARG A 942 26.76 -28.33 9.72
N ASN A 943 26.37 -27.48 10.66
CA ASN A 943 25.35 -27.78 11.67
C ASN A 943 24.16 -26.81 11.60
N TYR A 944 24.37 -25.50 11.58
CA TYR A 944 23.27 -24.54 11.62
C TYR A 944 23.61 -23.14 11.11
N ILE A 945 22.56 -22.40 10.74
CA ILE A 945 22.63 -21.00 10.32
C ILE A 945 21.58 -20.18 11.10
N TYR A 946 21.99 -19.06 11.68
CA TYR A 946 21.12 -18.01 12.19
C TYR A 946 21.22 -16.78 11.30
N ILE A 947 20.07 -16.22 10.93
CA ILE A 947 19.94 -15.04 10.06
C ILE A 947 19.01 -14.05 10.74
N GLU A 948 19.44 -12.80 10.88
CA GLU A 948 18.62 -11.70 11.37
C GLU A 948 18.74 -10.52 10.41
N ASP A 949 17.67 -10.25 9.64
CA ASP A 949 17.73 -9.33 8.51
C ASP A 949 16.46 -8.48 8.36
N GLN A 950 16.63 -7.21 7.97
CA GLN A 950 15.51 -6.32 7.61
C GLN A 950 14.69 -6.87 6.45
N TYR A 951 15.31 -7.60 5.51
CA TYR A 951 14.61 -8.24 4.41
C TYR A 951 15.05 -9.70 4.28
N PHE A 952 14.14 -10.60 3.93
CA PHE A 952 14.50 -11.98 3.59
C PHE A 952 13.83 -12.38 2.28
N ILE A 953 14.23 -11.72 1.20
CA ILE A 953 13.58 -11.80 -0.11
C ILE A 953 14.44 -12.52 -1.15
N LEU A 954 13.84 -12.90 -2.29
CA LEU A 954 14.43 -13.82 -3.25
C LEU A 954 15.73 -13.33 -3.91
N VAL A 955 16.86 -13.78 -3.34
CA VAL A 955 18.17 -13.87 -3.98
C VAL A 955 18.40 -15.32 -4.41
N PRO A 956 18.27 -15.67 -5.71
CA PRO A 956 18.32 -17.06 -6.20
C PRO A 956 19.60 -17.80 -5.78
N GLU A 957 20.74 -17.12 -5.87
CA GLU A 957 22.06 -17.67 -5.58
C GLU A 957 22.19 -18.09 -4.10
N LEU A 958 21.56 -17.33 -3.20
CA LEU A 958 21.51 -17.65 -1.76
C LEU A 958 20.43 -18.69 -1.42
N LEU A 959 19.30 -18.70 -2.14
CA LEU A 959 18.28 -19.74 -2.03
C LEU A 959 18.84 -21.12 -2.42
N ASP A 960 19.57 -21.18 -3.55
CA ASP A 960 20.21 -22.40 -4.04
C ASP A 960 21.31 -22.88 -3.07
N ALA A 961 22.13 -21.96 -2.55
CA ALA A 961 23.12 -22.27 -1.53
C ALA A 961 22.48 -22.86 -0.25
N LEU A 962 21.38 -22.27 0.25
CA LEU A 962 20.64 -22.83 1.39
C LEU A 962 20.07 -24.21 1.06
N LEU A 963 19.33 -24.35 -0.04
CA LEU A 963 18.69 -25.62 -0.45
C LEU A 963 19.71 -26.76 -0.61
N MET A 964 20.94 -26.44 -1.02
CA MET A 964 22.06 -27.38 -1.13
C MET A 964 22.53 -27.93 0.23
N VAL A 965 22.57 -27.09 1.27
CA VAL A 965 23.11 -27.48 2.59
C VAL A 965 22.05 -27.95 3.60
N MET A 966 20.78 -27.57 3.43
CA MET A 966 19.66 -28.00 4.29
C MET A 966 19.58 -29.51 4.63
N PRO A 967 19.97 -30.48 3.76
CA PRO A 967 20.00 -31.89 4.13
C PRO A 967 20.91 -32.21 5.32
N ARG A 968 22.07 -31.54 5.43
CA ARG A 968 23.09 -31.82 6.45
C ARG A 968 23.02 -30.91 7.68
N LEU A 969 22.34 -29.76 7.58
CA LEU A 969 22.13 -28.90 8.76
C LEU A 969 21.07 -29.49 9.68
N GLN A 970 21.13 -29.17 10.97
CA GLN A 970 20.07 -29.40 11.95
C GLN A 970 18.94 -28.38 11.75
N HIS A 971 19.25 -27.08 11.68
CA HIS A 971 18.26 -25.99 11.56
C HIS A 971 18.80 -24.78 10.78
N VAL A 972 17.87 -24.02 10.21
CA VAL A 972 18.08 -22.64 9.75
C VAL A 972 16.99 -21.77 10.35
N ILE A 973 17.39 -20.79 11.17
CA ILE A 973 16.51 -19.84 11.84
C ILE A 973 16.67 -18.47 11.17
N VAL A 974 15.54 -17.89 10.77
CA VAL A 974 15.45 -16.55 10.21
C VAL A 974 14.56 -15.70 11.11
N VAL A 975 15.07 -14.55 11.55
CA VAL A 975 14.29 -13.47 12.17
C VAL A 975 14.27 -12.32 11.18
N ALA A 976 13.10 -11.99 10.65
CA ALA A 976 12.97 -10.98 9.60
C ALA A 976 11.82 -10.01 9.84
N GLN A 977 11.98 -8.77 9.37
CA GLN A 977 10.89 -7.81 9.38
C GLN A 977 9.77 -8.30 8.44
N ALA A 978 8.54 -8.34 8.94
CA ALA A 978 7.38 -8.51 8.07
C ALA A 978 7.31 -7.29 7.12
N PRO A 979 7.15 -7.46 5.79
CA PRO A 979 7.01 -6.35 4.87
C PRO A 979 5.87 -5.42 5.31
N VAL A 980 6.20 -4.16 5.50
CA VAL A 980 5.29 -3.09 5.94
C VAL A 980 5.55 -1.84 5.11
N GLY A 981 4.56 -0.95 5.03
CA GLY A 981 4.66 0.27 4.23
C GLY A 981 5.06 -0.01 2.78
N ASP A 982 6.01 0.77 2.27
CA ASP A 982 6.36 0.76 0.85
C ASP A 982 7.05 -0.54 0.40
N ALA A 983 7.70 -1.28 1.31
CA ALA A 983 8.23 -2.61 1.02
C ALA A 983 7.10 -3.63 0.72
N ALA A 984 5.96 -3.55 1.42
CA ALA A 984 4.81 -4.39 1.08
C ALA A 984 4.25 -4.01 -0.31
N TYR A 985 4.21 -2.71 -0.63
CA TYR A 985 3.66 -2.20 -1.89
C TYR A 985 4.57 -2.42 -3.11
N SER A 986 5.89 -2.53 -2.92
CA SER A 986 6.87 -2.84 -3.98
C SER A 986 6.89 -4.32 -4.39
N GLY A 987 6.19 -5.19 -3.65
CA GLY A 987 6.12 -6.62 -3.93
C GLY A 987 7.07 -7.48 -3.11
N TYR A 988 7.74 -6.94 -2.08
CA TYR A 988 8.61 -7.74 -1.23
C TYR A 988 7.84 -8.83 -0.46
N GLU A 989 6.52 -8.73 -0.28
CA GLU A 989 5.69 -9.85 0.19
C GLU A 989 5.74 -11.07 -0.74
N LYS A 990 5.73 -10.86 -2.06
CA LYS A 990 5.90 -11.93 -3.04
C LYS A 990 7.33 -12.47 -2.99
N TYR A 991 8.34 -11.61 -2.99
CA TYR A 991 9.72 -12.06 -3.03
C TYR A 991 10.15 -12.76 -1.71
N LEU A 992 9.55 -12.40 -0.57
CA LEU A 992 9.60 -13.14 0.69
C LEU A 992 8.94 -14.51 0.54
N HIS A 993 7.72 -14.58 -0.03
CA HIS A 993 7.05 -15.85 -0.31
C HIS A 993 7.88 -16.77 -1.21
N ASP A 994 8.51 -16.24 -2.26
CA ASP A 994 9.29 -17.01 -3.21
C ASP A 994 10.64 -17.48 -2.62
N MET A 995 11.20 -16.73 -1.66
CA MET A 995 12.35 -17.16 -0.86
C MET A 995 11.98 -18.25 0.17
N VAL A 996 10.88 -18.05 0.89
CA VAL A 996 10.48 -18.88 2.04
C VAL A 996 9.82 -20.19 1.63
N SER A 997 8.97 -20.18 0.60
CA SER A 997 8.11 -21.32 0.25
C SER A 997 8.86 -22.57 -0.23
N PRO A 998 9.92 -22.49 -1.05
CA PRO A 998 10.70 -23.67 -1.45
C PRO A 998 11.35 -24.35 -0.24
N LEU A 999 11.99 -23.56 0.64
CA LEU A 999 12.62 -24.03 1.88
C LEU A 999 11.58 -24.63 2.84
N LYS A 1000 10.47 -23.92 3.10
CA LYS A 1000 9.44 -24.35 4.05
C LYS A 1000 8.64 -25.56 3.56
N LYS A 1001 8.44 -25.71 2.25
CA LYS A 1001 7.80 -26.89 1.65
C LYS A 1001 8.70 -28.14 1.76
N LYS A 1002 10.01 -27.99 1.56
CA LYS A 1002 10.95 -29.10 1.57
C LYS A 1002 11.42 -29.50 2.97
N TYR A 1003 11.57 -28.55 3.88
CA TYR A 1003 12.07 -28.76 5.25
C TYR A 1003 11.21 -28.02 6.30
N PRO A 1004 9.91 -28.37 6.44
CA PRO A 1004 8.95 -27.64 7.26
C PRO A 1004 9.34 -27.46 8.73
N ASN A 1005 10.10 -28.39 9.32
CA ASN A 1005 10.47 -28.33 10.73
C ASN A 1005 11.87 -27.72 10.94
N LYS A 1006 12.85 -27.99 10.06
CA LYS A 1006 14.22 -27.46 10.15
C LYS A 1006 14.35 -25.98 9.76
N PHE A 1007 13.49 -25.48 8.86
CA PHE A 1007 13.49 -24.09 8.43
C PHE A 1007 12.40 -23.27 9.15
N LYS A 1008 12.82 -22.32 9.98
CA LYS A 1008 11.93 -21.49 10.81
C LYS A 1008 12.11 -20.01 10.48
N VAL A 1009 11.00 -19.27 10.38
CA VAL A 1009 10.97 -17.85 10.07
C VAL A 1009 10.06 -17.13 11.07
N TYR A 1010 10.60 -16.15 11.77
CA TYR A 1010 9.94 -15.38 12.82
C TYR A 1010 9.98 -13.88 12.52
N THR A 1011 9.11 -13.12 13.18
CA THR A 1011 9.06 -11.66 13.12
C THR A 1011 8.52 -11.12 14.45
N THR A 1012 8.57 -9.81 14.69
CA THR A 1012 8.00 -9.20 15.90
C THR A 1012 6.47 -9.16 15.86
N LYS A 1013 5.82 -9.18 17.03
CA LYS A 1013 4.37 -9.01 17.15
C LYS A 1013 3.97 -7.59 16.75
N ARG A 1014 3.07 -7.47 15.76
CA ARG A 1014 2.59 -6.18 15.22
C ARG A 1014 2.09 -5.20 16.30
N LYS A 1015 1.52 -5.69 17.40
CA LYS A 1015 1.02 -4.86 18.52
C LYS A 1015 2.11 -4.07 19.26
N LEU A 1016 3.39 -4.47 19.13
CA LEU A 1016 4.53 -3.83 19.81
C LEU A 1016 5.15 -2.69 18.99
N ASN A 1017 4.86 -2.61 17.69
CA ASN A 1017 5.44 -1.64 16.74
C ASN A 1017 6.98 -1.55 16.79
N LEU A 1018 7.65 -2.70 16.88
CA LEU A 1018 9.10 -2.86 16.83
C LEU A 1018 9.56 -3.14 15.39
N TYR A 1019 10.74 -2.63 15.02
CA TYR A 1019 11.32 -2.82 13.69
C TYR A 1019 12.61 -3.65 13.75
N ILE A 1020 12.70 -4.70 12.92
CA ILE A 1020 13.92 -5.48 12.71
C ILE A 1020 14.72 -4.82 11.59
N HIS A 1021 15.90 -4.31 11.92
CA HIS A 1021 16.80 -3.63 10.99
C HIS A 1021 18.19 -4.28 10.86
N SER A 1022 18.51 -5.31 11.66
CA SER A 1022 19.74 -6.10 11.58
C SER A 1022 20.10 -6.54 10.14
N LYS A 1023 21.39 -6.87 9.93
CA LYS A 1023 21.92 -7.57 8.74
C LYS A 1023 23.01 -8.57 9.15
N ILE A 1024 22.61 -9.56 9.96
CA ILE A 1024 23.52 -10.45 10.71
C ILE A 1024 23.37 -11.89 10.22
N VAL A 1025 24.49 -12.57 10.00
CA VAL A 1025 24.53 -14.03 9.75
C VAL A 1025 25.57 -14.68 10.65
N ILE A 1026 25.16 -15.75 11.34
CA ILE A 1026 26.02 -16.58 12.18
C ILE A 1026 25.93 -18.03 11.68
N ILE A 1027 27.08 -18.68 11.53
CA ILE A 1027 27.16 -20.08 11.07
C ILE A 1027 28.03 -20.89 12.05
N ASP A 1028 27.49 -22.01 12.53
CA ASP A 1028 28.13 -23.01 13.39
C ASP A 1028 28.84 -22.49 14.67
N ASP A 1029 28.44 -21.33 15.21
CA ASP A 1029 29.17 -20.61 16.27
C ASP A 1029 30.66 -20.35 15.88
N VAL A 1030 31.00 -20.27 14.59
CA VAL A 1030 32.35 -19.92 14.09
C VAL A 1030 32.35 -18.62 13.31
N TYR A 1031 31.56 -18.56 12.24
CA TYR A 1031 31.55 -17.42 11.33
C TYR A 1031 30.49 -16.40 11.73
N LEU A 1032 30.89 -15.15 11.90
CA LEU A 1032 30.01 -13.99 12.10
C LEU A 1032 30.19 -13.01 10.94
N SER A 1033 29.10 -12.68 10.24
CA SER A 1033 29.06 -11.58 9.27
C SER A 1033 28.07 -10.51 9.74
N ILE A 1034 28.51 -9.25 9.74
CA ILE A 1034 27.74 -8.10 10.19
C ILE A 1034 28.11 -6.85 9.39
N GLY A 1035 27.14 -5.99 9.12
CA GLY A 1035 27.32 -4.80 8.29
C GLY A 1035 25.99 -4.22 7.83
N SER A 1036 25.98 -3.62 6.64
CA SER A 1036 24.82 -2.90 6.10
C SER A 1036 23.97 -3.69 5.09
N ALA A 1037 24.50 -4.79 4.52
CA ALA A 1037 23.88 -5.49 3.40
C ALA A 1037 22.72 -6.43 3.77
N ASN A 1038 21.51 -6.07 3.34
CA ASN A 1038 20.29 -6.85 3.48
C ASN A 1038 20.29 -8.14 2.64
N TRP A 1039 19.41 -9.09 2.98
CA TRP A 1039 19.11 -10.24 2.13
C TRP A 1039 18.10 -9.88 1.03
N ASN A 1040 18.58 -9.10 0.06
CA ASN A 1040 17.91 -8.74 -1.19
C ASN A 1040 18.94 -8.62 -2.35
N ARG A 1041 18.51 -8.45 -3.61
CA ARG A 1041 19.45 -8.35 -4.74
C ARG A 1041 20.13 -6.98 -4.80
N ARG A 1042 19.43 -5.93 -4.35
CA ARG A 1042 19.93 -4.55 -4.27
C ARG A 1042 21.21 -4.46 -3.46
N SER A 1043 21.23 -4.94 -2.22
CA SER A 1043 22.43 -4.97 -1.35
C SER A 1043 23.52 -5.96 -1.82
N MET A 1044 23.15 -6.99 -2.59
CA MET A 1044 24.11 -7.99 -3.08
C MET A 1044 24.79 -7.61 -4.40
N THR A 1045 24.24 -6.67 -5.18
CA THR A 1045 24.75 -6.34 -6.53
C THR A 1045 24.75 -4.84 -6.91
N SER A 1046 23.90 -4.00 -6.31
CA SER A 1046 23.67 -2.62 -6.75
C SER A 1046 24.12 -1.56 -5.75
N ASP A 1047 23.51 -1.55 -4.57
CA ASP A 1047 23.77 -0.55 -3.54
C ASP A 1047 25.19 -0.66 -3.02
N SER A 1048 25.79 0.47 -2.64
CA SER A 1048 27.10 0.40 -2.00
C SER A 1048 26.92 -0.05 -0.55
N GLU A 1049 27.46 -1.23 -0.23
CA GLU A 1049 27.32 -1.90 1.07
C GLU A 1049 28.69 -2.31 1.62
N LEU A 1050 28.80 -2.58 2.92
CA LEU A 1050 30.02 -3.10 3.54
C LEU A 1050 29.68 -4.00 4.73
N ASN A 1051 30.28 -5.19 4.75
CA ASN A 1051 30.22 -6.13 5.87
C ASN A 1051 31.64 -6.51 6.33
N ALA A 1052 31.77 -6.74 7.63
CA ALA A 1052 32.92 -7.38 8.25
C ALA A 1052 32.57 -8.84 8.54
N ASN A 1053 33.39 -9.74 7.99
CA ASN A 1053 33.33 -11.17 8.28
C ASN A 1053 34.41 -11.50 9.30
N VAL A 1054 34.06 -12.21 10.37
CA VAL A 1054 34.93 -12.45 11.54
C VAL A 1054 34.98 -13.94 11.85
N VAL A 1055 36.19 -14.43 12.10
CA VAL A 1055 36.48 -15.76 12.66
C VAL A 1055 37.46 -15.57 13.82
N ASP A 1056 37.18 -16.22 14.94
CA ASP A 1056 37.93 -16.09 16.20
C ASP A 1056 38.98 -17.21 16.33
N GLN A 1057 40.18 -16.89 16.83
CA GLN A 1057 41.15 -17.92 17.22
C GLN A 1057 40.92 -18.44 18.64
N ASP A 1058 40.20 -17.68 19.48
CA ASP A 1058 39.79 -18.15 20.81
C ASP A 1058 38.59 -19.10 20.69
N THR A 1059 38.77 -20.33 21.19
CA THR A 1059 37.79 -21.41 21.07
C THR A 1059 37.24 -21.87 22.42
N ILE A 1060 36.04 -22.44 22.38
CA ILE A 1060 35.35 -23.04 23.53
C ILE A 1060 34.65 -24.33 23.12
N LYS A 1061 34.51 -25.27 24.05
CA LYS A 1061 33.73 -26.50 23.83
C LYS A 1061 32.26 -26.23 24.16
N SER A 1062 31.36 -26.44 23.19
CA SER A 1062 29.92 -26.25 23.39
C SER A 1062 29.29 -27.41 24.19
N PRO A 1063 28.06 -27.25 24.73
CA PRO A 1063 27.28 -28.33 25.32
C PRO A 1063 27.02 -29.50 24.36
N ASP A 1064 27.00 -29.24 23.06
CA ASP A 1064 26.88 -30.25 21.99
C ASP A 1064 28.17 -31.10 21.83
N GLY A 1065 29.25 -30.76 22.53
CA GLY A 1065 30.48 -31.53 22.58
C GLY A 1065 31.54 -31.17 21.53
N ILE A 1066 31.23 -30.27 20.60
CA ILE A 1066 32.13 -29.75 19.55
C ILE A 1066 32.90 -28.51 20.02
N THR A 1067 33.98 -28.17 19.30
CA THR A 1067 34.76 -26.95 19.53
C THR A 1067 34.30 -25.85 18.57
N VAL A 1068 33.99 -24.66 19.10
CA VAL A 1068 33.46 -23.51 18.35
C VAL A 1068 34.20 -22.22 18.74
N ASN A 1069 33.96 -21.11 18.04
CA ASN A 1069 34.57 -19.82 18.37
C ASN A 1069 33.84 -19.12 19.52
N LYS A 1070 34.61 -18.46 20.38
CA LYS A 1070 34.06 -17.79 21.56
C LYS A 1070 33.21 -16.57 21.20
N LEU A 1071 33.70 -15.69 20.33
CA LEU A 1071 32.98 -14.48 19.91
C LEU A 1071 31.64 -14.77 19.23
N ALA A 1072 31.62 -15.66 18.24
CA ALA A 1072 30.41 -15.97 17.47
C ALA A 1072 29.35 -16.68 18.34
N ARG A 1073 29.78 -17.58 19.24
CA ARG A 1073 28.91 -18.20 20.25
C ARG A 1073 28.26 -17.17 21.17
N ASP A 1074 29.05 -16.28 21.77
CA ASP A 1074 28.54 -15.24 22.69
C ASP A 1074 27.51 -14.33 22.00
N PHE A 1075 27.81 -13.87 20.78
CA PHE A 1075 26.91 -13.04 19.99
C PHE A 1075 25.56 -13.74 19.77
N ARG A 1076 25.59 -15.01 19.36
CA ARG A 1076 24.41 -15.84 19.12
C ARG A 1076 23.59 -16.03 20.40
N ILE A 1077 24.22 -16.28 21.55
CA ILE A 1077 23.53 -16.40 22.84
C ILE A 1077 22.83 -15.09 23.21
N ARG A 1078 23.48 -13.93 23.05
CA ARG A 1078 22.87 -12.62 23.36
C ARG A 1078 21.70 -12.27 22.44
N LYS A 1079 21.75 -12.55 21.14
CA LYS A 1079 20.59 -12.37 20.24
C LYS A 1079 19.46 -13.36 20.56
N PHE A 1080 19.78 -14.60 20.95
CA PHE A 1080 18.76 -15.54 21.45
C PHE A 1080 18.11 -15.04 22.75
N HIS A 1081 18.88 -14.41 23.65
CA HIS A 1081 18.37 -13.80 24.88
C HIS A 1081 17.37 -12.68 24.59
N GLU A 1082 17.71 -11.74 23.71
CA GLU A 1082 16.82 -10.66 23.23
C GLU A 1082 15.52 -11.22 22.64
N MET A 1083 15.62 -12.15 21.68
CA MET A 1083 14.47 -12.66 20.94
C MET A 1083 13.53 -13.55 21.77
N THR A 1084 14.05 -14.30 22.74
CA THR A 1084 13.28 -15.30 23.50
C THR A 1084 12.97 -14.89 24.95
N GLY A 1085 13.68 -13.90 25.50
CA GLY A 1085 13.63 -13.54 26.91
C GLY A 1085 14.32 -14.55 27.85
N VAL A 1086 14.88 -15.65 27.34
CA VAL A 1086 15.59 -16.64 28.16
C VAL A 1086 16.96 -16.09 28.54
N SER A 1087 17.34 -16.14 29.82
CA SER A 1087 18.60 -15.61 30.35
C SER A 1087 19.84 -16.28 29.73
N TYR A 1088 20.90 -15.50 29.48
CA TYR A 1088 22.20 -15.95 28.93
C TYR A 1088 22.68 -17.30 29.51
N ASP A 1089 22.82 -17.42 30.84
CA ASP A 1089 23.35 -18.63 31.50
C ASP A 1089 22.56 -19.90 31.18
N LYS A 1090 21.25 -19.79 30.92
CA LYS A 1090 20.42 -20.93 30.52
C LYS A 1090 20.66 -21.32 29.06
N LEU A 1091 20.79 -20.32 28.18
CA LEU A 1091 21.06 -20.51 26.76
C LEU A 1091 22.49 -21.00 26.48
N ASP A 1092 23.47 -20.62 27.30
CA ASP A 1092 24.84 -21.14 27.18
C ASP A 1092 24.96 -22.59 27.67
N ALA A 1093 24.15 -22.99 28.66
CA ALA A 1093 24.08 -24.38 29.14
C ALA A 1093 23.30 -25.33 28.22
N MET A 1094 22.55 -24.80 27.24
CA MET A 1094 21.73 -25.58 26.30
C MET A 1094 22.53 -26.09 25.10
N THR A 1095 22.10 -27.24 24.56
CA THR A 1095 22.45 -27.61 23.18
C THR A 1095 21.87 -26.59 22.20
N PHE A 1096 22.41 -26.51 20.98
CA PHE A 1096 21.88 -25.61 19.97
C PHE A 1096 20.39 -25.89 19.66
N LEU A 1097 19.99 -27.16 19.61
CA LEU A 1097 18.60 -27.56 19.38
C LEU A 1097 17.65 -27.14 20.52
N ASP A 1098 18.07 -27.29 21.79
CA ASP A 1098 17.26 -26.87 22.95
C ASP A 1098 17.07 -25.34 22.98
N ALA A 1099 18.12 -24.59 22.60
CA ALA A 1099 18.10 -23.14 22.49
C ALA A 1099 17.24 -22.67 21.30
N ALA A 1100 17.33 -23.35 20.16
CA ALA A 1100 16.49 -23.10 18.98
C ALA A 1100 15.00 -23.30 19.27
N ALA A 1101 14.64 -24.34 20.02
CA ALA A 1101 13.26 -24.62 20.41
C ALA A 1101 12.60 -23.48 21.23
N GLN A 1102 13.39 -22.64 21.92
CA GLN A 1102 12.85 -21.50 22.66
C GLN A 1102 12.20 -20.43 21.76
N PHE A 1103 12.52 -20.40 20.46
CA PHE A 1103 11.84 -19.50 19.52
C PHE A 1103 10.38 -19.89 19.27
N ASP A 1104 10.06 -21.19 19.20
CA ASP A 1104 8.66 -21.64 19.09
C ASP A 1104 7.89 -21.39 20.39
N VAL A 1105 8.54 -21.56 21.55
CA VAL A 1105 7.97 -21.23 22.87
C VAL A 1105 7.65 -19.75 22.95
N ALA A 1106 8.61 -18.89 22.61
CA ALA A 1106 8.42 -17.44 22.57
C ALA A 1106 7.31 -17.05 21.58
N ALA A 1107 7.33 -17.57 20.35
CA ALA A 1107 6.32 -17.24 19.35
C ALA A 1107 4.88 -17.68 19.71
N ALA A 1108 4.72 -18.63 20.64
CA ALA A 1108 3.43 -19.07 21.17
C ALA A 1108 2.95 -18.29 22.41
N ASP A 1109 3.85 -17.67 23.18
CA ASP A 1109 3.50 -16.81 24.31
C ASP A 1109 3.08 -15.42 23.83
N ASP A 1110 1.85 -15.00 24.14
CA ASP A 1110 1.29 -13.70 23.80
C ASP A 1110 2.10 -12.51 24.36
N MET A 1111 2.85 -12.69 25.44
CA MET A 1111 3.61 -11.64 26.11
C MET A 1111 5.02 -11.41 25.52
N SER A 1112 5.53 -12.35 24.73
CA SER A 1112 6.88 -12.24 24.12
C SER A 1112 6.94 -11.25 22.95
N LEU A 1113 8.16 -10.98 22.46
CA LEU A 1113 8.40 -10.17 21.26
C LEU A 1113 7.96 -10.86 19.95
N LEU A 1114 8.07 -12.19 19.85
CA LEU A 1114 8.03 -12.92 18.59
C LEU A 1114 6.65 -13.44 18.18
N GLN A 1115 6.50 -13.69 16.88
CA GLN A 1115 5.47 -14.49 16.24
C GLN A 1115 6.03 -15.17 14.99
N ILE A 1116 5.35 -16.20 14.47
CA ILE A 1116 5.74 -16.86 13.21
C ILE A 1116 5.45 -15.95 12.02
N LEU A 1117 6.42 -15.76 11.12
CA LEU A 1117 6.22 -15.00 9.88
C LEU A 1117 5.59 -15.88 8.80
N SER A 1118 4.28 -15.78 8.61
CA SER A 1118 3.57 -16.51 7.56
C SER A 1118 3.75 -15.84 6.19
N ALA A 1119 4.64 -16.35 5.35
CA ALA A 1119 4.78 -15.91 3.96
C ALA A 1119 3.62 -16.46 3.10
N LYS A 1120 2.47 -15.78 3.14
CA LYS A 1120 1.23 -16.18 2.45
C LYS A 1120 1.29 -15.87 0.97
N THR A 1121 0.68 -16.72 0.13
CA THR A 1121 0.38 -16.39 -1.26
C THR A 1121 -0.89 -15.55 -1.32
N TYR A 1122 -0.84 -14.39 -1.96
CA TYR A 1122 -2.04 -13.62 -2.31
C TYR A 1122 -2.26 -13.59 -3.82
N LEU A 1123 -3.51 -13.53 -4.26
CA LEU A 1123 -3.85 -13.55 -5.69
C LEU A 1123 -3.20 -12.40 -6.48
N TYR A 1124 -2.97 -11.24 -5.83
CA TYR A 1124 -2.27 -10.12 -6.44
C TYR A 1124 -0.76 -10.35 -6.66
N HIS A 1125 -0.14 -11.40 -6.11
CA HIS A 1125 1.28 -11.69 -6.38
C HIS A 1125 1.56 -11.86 -7.88
N ILE A 1126 0.55 -12.23 -8.69
CA ILE A 1126 0.67 -12.33 -10.15
C ILE A 1126 1.00 -11.00 -10.85
N VAL A 1127 0.80 -9.85 -10.21
CA VAL A 1127 1.06 -8.54 -10.83
C VAL A 1127 2.51 -8.08 -10.67
N PHE A 1128 3.28 -8.65 -9.74
CA PHE A 1128 4.69 -8.32 -9.51
C PHE A 1128 5.60 -9.11 -10.46
N LEU A 1129 5.62 -8.67 -11.72
CA LEU A 1129 6.48 -9.17 -12.78
C LEU A 1129 7.97 -8.82 -12.57
N ASP A 1130 8.87 -9.50 -13.26
CA ASP A 1130 10.32 -9.25 -13.17
C ASP A 1130 10.72 -7.82 -13.57
N SER A 1131 9.96 -7.15 -14.44
CA SER A 1131 10.19 -5.74 -14.80
C SER A 1131 9.95 -4.76 -13.65
N ILE A 1132 9.05 -5.12 -12.71
CA ILE A 1132 8.79 -4.35 -11.48
C ILE A 1132 9.90 -4.66 -10.48
N ARG A 1133 10.25 -5.95 -10.31
CA ARG A 1133 11.39 -6.37 -9.48
C ARG A 1133 12.66 -5.59 -9.85
N GLN A 1134 12.98 -5.51 -11.14
CA GLN A 1134 14.18 -4.82 -11.63
C GLN A 1134 14.27 -3.33 -11.26
N GLN A 1135 13.16 -2.67 -10.90
CA GLN A 1135 13.15 -1.26 -10.46
C GLN A 1135 13.27 -1.12 -8.93
N VAL A 1136 12.72 -2.06 -8.16
CA VAL A 1136 12.60 -1.99 -6.68
C VAL A 1136 13.62 -2.84 -5.92
N ASP A 1137 14.15 -3.87 -6.57
CA ASP A 1137 15.20 -4.76 -6.10
C ASP A 1137 16.04 -5.13 -7.32
N PRO A 1138 16.80 -4.17 -7.89
CA PRO A 1138 17.62 -4.39 -9.08
C PRO A 1138 18.60 -5.55 -8.87
N GLN A 1139 18.96 -6.20 -9.97
CA GLN A 1139 20.09 -7.12 -10.00
C GLN A 1139 21.05 -6.61 -11.07
N ASP A 1140 22.20 -6.10 -10.63
CA ASP A 1140 23.22 -5.58 -11.52
C ASP A 1140 24.18 -6.69 -11.92
N THR A 1141 23.84 -7.35 -13.02
CA THR A 1141 24.72 -8.25 -13.75
C THR A 1141 25.36 -7.48 -14.91
N CYS A 1142 26.68 -7.39 -14.93
CA CYS A 1142 27.44 -6.88 -16.07
C CYS A 1142 28.21 -8.05 -16.72
N ASN A 1143 28.31 -8.04 -18.04
CA ASN A 1143 29.14 -9.01 -18.75
C ASN A 1143 30.61 -8.59 -18.61
N THR A 1144 31.46 -9.55 -18.25
CA THR A 1144 32.93 -9.47 -18.33
C THR A 1144 33.41 -9.44 -19.78
#